data_AF-A0A8C5EBS3-F1
#
_entry.id   AF-A0A8C5EBS3-F1
#
_cell.length_a   1.000
_cell.length_b   1.000
_cell.length_c   1.000
_cell.angle_alpha   90.00
_cell.angle_beta   90.00
_cell.angle_gamma   90.00
#
_symmetry.space_group_name_H-M   'P 1'
#
loop_
_entity.id
_entity.type
_entity.pdbx_description
1 polymer ?
#
loop_
_entity_poly.entity_id
_entity_poly.type
_entity_poly.pdbx_seq_one_letter_code
_entity_poly.pdbx_strand_id
1 'polypeptide(L)'
;MLANKDPLFLKGVTFPSEYPANPDTVVKLTVYDAKDKSQESSSFLGSATFSVGDLLRAKDERLTLSLRSSDGVCAAGTIVVSRLKMGEMEEVDVDNIATDLPAQKCPLVFESVHHSCIDRENNPPLTGPVFRNPVCKVYRFQTMDSKWMLVREQMEECTLSFSIPKQLLTLYIQEDMSRVQDLRDLGELSPHWDNLRKEVMIQYGGIISSYQETLAELDKISGPSFKPSCCKAQKPLEFIPINLHTQRMRVTCPKKTDALYDIITVGAPAAHFQGFKSGGLQRLLHRYDAEKKSFSTAYQCIYYSPEHTAKAQEVLSTMSLLQPLITSLAGQLLQAARERSSAGLRDALKNLSDKTEQFVHTLKDELVKSALLALHAAQPGYVSKNQKHSPGKAGHQGSVSQSNEQSSVQELPGHCPTSAVAEGTGECNNVGASHINSGPTLKHQDSIPQHKEFDEEEWDRLWANVAKCLNCVIAMVDKLLDEDHCKQETVPEQQLADVITSHNPGDWREQLTPVVSRLQECVLVVEEQAKRAMTFVLLQEAACSIPQGFLLQQRRDVVFSQALAAMACGFVMRLYAGMRDKDFLKQLHLVGLVAQFESLLSTYSEEIGMLEDMEVGISDLQRVTFRITEAKTDDLSDLQPLVCGQRDHFTVEVPLPQVVFKTLPQEIKEGKPLRVYPVLFNVGINEQQTIAERFGDISLQERINQKNFETLEAYYKSLSEKVPVECLPCFQTQTDVKGLLETLGQNVVTKKRKNVEILWVAGAICRRLNGIRFTSCKSAKDRTSMSVTLEQCALLRDEHQLSKDFFVRALDCMRREGCRIENVQKNIRCRKYAFNMLQLMAFPKSYRPPEGTYGKVDS
;
A
#
# COMPACT_ATOMS: atom_id res chain seq x y z
N MET A 1 19.27 26.08 42.77
CA MET A 1 19.53 27.26 41.91
C MET A 1 21.03 27.37 41.67
N LEU A 2 21.48 27.17 40.43
CA LEU A 2 22.69 27.75 39.85
C LEU A 2 22.35 27.93 38.37
N ALA A 3 21.79 29.09 38.05
CA ALA A 3 21.59 29.50 36.67
C ALA A 3 22.98 29.71 36.05
N ASN A 4 23.33 28.94 35.02
CA ASN A 4 24.44 29.31 34.15
C ASN A 4 24.14 30.72 33.62
N LYS A 5 25.06 31.66 33.89
CA LYS A 5 24.92 33.09 33.60
C LYS A 5 25.12 33.44 32.11
N ASP A 6 25.38 32.45 31.25
CA ASP A 6 25.55 32.65 29.81
C ASP A 6 24.49 31.84 29.03
N PRO A 7 23.47 32.49 28.44
CA PRO A 7 22.49 31.79 27.64
C PRO A 7 23.12 31.29 26.33
N LEU A 8 23.07 29.98 26.11
CA LEU A 8 23.58 29.34 24.89
C LEU A 8 22.44 29.07 23.91
N PHE A 9 22.54 29.64 22.70
CA PHE A 9 21.54 29.48 21.64
C PHE A 9 22.14 28.67 20.48
N LEU A 10 21.50 27.55 20.13
CA LEU A 10 21.95 26.67 19.05
C LEU A 10 21.01 26.80 17.84
N LYS A 11 21.56 27.06 16.65
CA LYS A 11 20.80 27.06 15.40
C LYS A 11 21.61 26.37 14.30
N GLY A 12 20.99 25.43 13.60
CA GLY A 12 21.55 24.83 12.39
C GLY A 12 21.13 25.60 11.14
N VAL A 13 22.05 25.77 10.19
CA VAL A 13 21.81 26.32 8.85
C VAL A 13 22.18 25.22 7.85
N THR A 14 21.28 24.93 6.89
CA THR A 14 21.51 23.94 5.83
C THR A 14 21.49 24.64 4.48
N PHE A 15 22.48 24.35 3.63
CA PHE A 15 22.52 24.83 2.26
C PHE A 15 21.84 23.78 1.35
N PRO A 16 20.84 24.17 0.54
CA PRO A 16 20.16 23.24 -0.38
C PRO A 16 21.13 22.70 -1.43
N SER A 17 20.89 21.49 -1.95
CA SER A 17 21.65 20.92 -3.07
C SER A 17 21.53 21.72 -4.36
N GLU A 18 20.43 22.45 -4.52
CA GLU A 18 20.16 23.36 -5.65
C GLU A 18 21.02 24.62 -5.62
N TYR A 19 21.53 25.00 -4.44
CA TYR A 19 22.39 26.16 -4.20
C TYR A 19 23.55 25.77 -3.28
N PRO A 20 24.50 24.94 -3.75
CA PRO A 20 25.60 24.47 -2.92
C PRO A 20 26.49 25.66 -2.51
N ALA A 21 26.82 25.75 -1.23
CA ALA A 21 27.80 26.70 -0.76
C ALA A 21 29.19 26.30 -1.29
N ASN A 22 29.87 27.25 -1.93
CA ASN A 22 31.27 27.12 -2.34
C ASN A 22 32.19 27.72 -1.27
N PRO A 23 33.52 27.48 -1.32
CA PRO A 23 34.46 28.06 -0.36
C PRO A 23 34.41 29.60 -0.30
N ASP A 24 33.99 30.26 -1.37
CA ASP A 24 33.86 31.72 -1.43
C ASP A 24 32.53 32.24 -0.85
N THR A 25 31.63 31.35 -0.45
CA THR A 25 30.33 31.72 0.11
C THR A 25 30.52 32.40 1.44
N VAL A 26 30.04 33.64 1.56
CA VAL A 26 30.13 34.44 2.78
C VAL A 26 28.84 34.31 3.57
N VAL A 27 28.96 33.92 4.84
CA VAL A 27 27.84 33.75 5.75
C VAL A 27 27.88 34.86 6.80
N LYS A 28 26.83 35.67 6.85
CA LYS A 28 26.62 36.69 7.87
C LYS A 28 25.57 36.20 8.88
N LEU A 29 25.97 36.14 10.14
CA LEU A 29 25.13 35.81 11.27
C LEU A 29 24.76 37.10 11.98
N THR A 30 23.47 37.34 12.17
CA THR A 30 22.97 38.51 12.87
C THR A 30 22.09 38.09 14.04
N VAL A 31 22.31 38.69 15.20
CA VAL A 31 21.57 38.40 16.44
C VAL A 31 20.76 39.63 16.82
N TYR A 32 19.49 39.40 17.13
CA TYR A 32 18.54 40.41 17.57
C TYR A 32 17.97 40.02 18.94
N ASP A 33 17.80 41.00 19.81
CA ASP A 33 16.99 40.90 21.03
C ASP A 33 15.54 41.17 20.66
N ALA A 34 14.67 40.17 20.86
CA ALA A 34 13.26 40.27 20.53
C ALA A 34 12.47 40.70 21.77
N LYS A 35 12.15 41.99 21.86
CA LYS A 35 11.28 42.54 22.91
C LYS A 35 9.82 42.43 22.45
N ASP A 36 9.15 41.41 22.97
CA ASP A 36 7.74 41.08 22.76
C ASP A 36 7.32 40.90 21.28
N LYS A 37 7.05 39.64 20.90
CA LYS A 37 6.68 39.27 19.52
C LYS A 37 5.35 39.85 19.05
N SER A 38 4.57 40.50 19.93
CA SER A 38 3.31 41.16 19.59
C SER A 38 3.47 42.54 18.94
N GLN A 39 4.64 43.19 19.06
CA GLN A 39 4.88 44.55 18.56
C GLN A 39 5.97 44.67 17.47
N GLU A 40 6.49 43.56 16.94
CA GLU A 40 7.60 43.54 15.97
C GLU A 40 8.82 44.40 16.36
N SER A 41 9.02 44.68 17.65
CA SER A 41 10.18 45.44 18.11
C SER A 41 11.35 44.49 18.34
N SER A 42 12.40 44.61 17.53
CA SER A 42 13.64 43.86 17.69
C SER A 42 14.82 44.82 17.73
N SER A 43 15.68 44.70 18.74
CA SER A 43 16.91 45.48 18.84
C SER A 43 18.10 44.65 18.38
N PHE A 44 18.85 45.16 17.40
CA PHE A 44 20.07 44.54 16.92
C PHE A 44 21.10 44.41 18.05
N LEU A 45 21.59 43.20 18.30
CA LEU A 45 22.62 42.93 19.30
C LEU A 45 24.01 42.88 18.67
N GLY A 46 24.12 42.27 17.49
CA GLY A 46 25.38 42.22 16.79
C GLY A 46 25.36 41.34 15.54
N SER A 47 26.46 41.34 14.81
CA SER A 47 26.68 40.41 13.70
C SER A 47 28.11 39.88 13.67
N ALA A 48 28.29 38.73 13.05
CA ALA A 48 29.58 38.15 12.73
C ALA A 48 29.52 37.56 11.32
N THR A 49 30.61 37.63 10.58
CA THR A 49 30.69 37.14 9.20
C THR A 49 31.90 36.21 9.07
N PHE A 50 31.75 35.14 8.30
CA PHE A 50 32.84 34.23 7.95
C PHE A 50 32.65 33.73 6.51
N SER A 51 33.72 33.33 5.83
CA SER A 51 33.59 32.55 4.59
C SER A 51 33.50 31.06 4.89
N VAL A 52 32.77 30.31 4.07
CA VAL A 52 32.72 28.85 4.17
C VAL A 52 34.12 28.26 4.04
N GLY A 53 34.99 28.86 3.21
CA GLY A 53 36.41 28.51 3.11
C GLY A 53 37.17 28.66 4.42
N ASP A 54 36.90 29.68 5.23
CA ASP A 54 37.52 29.86 6.56
C ASP A 54 37.12 28.73 7.52
N LEU A 55 35.84 28.32 7.47
CA LEU A 55 35.34 27.22 8.29
C LEU A 55 35.97 25.88 7.87
N LEU A 56 36.12 25.66 6.56
CA LEU A 56 36.76 24.46 5.99
C LEU A 56 38.26 24.37 6.29
N ARG A 57 38.95 25.50 6.48
CA ARG A 57 40.38 25.56 6.82
C ARG A 57 40.65 25.53 8.32
N ALA A 58 39.63 25.67 9.17
CA ALA A 58 39.80 25.68 10.62
C ALA A 58 40.25 24.30 11.11
N LYS A 59 41.19 24.28 12.06
CA LYS A 59 41.85 23.07 12.56
C LYS A 59 40.88 22.02 13.13
N ASP A 60 39.73 22.48 13.65
CA ASP A 60 38.66 21.65 14.21
C ASP A 60 37.32 21.79 13.47
N GLU A 61 37.38 22.16 12.18
CA GLU A 61 36.24 22.63 11.37
C GLU A 61 35.30 23.61 12.11
N ARG A 62 35.88 24.40 13.02
CA ARG A 62 35.18 25.23 13.99
C ARG A 62 35.78 26.62 14.03
N LEU A 63 34.91 27.62 13.87
CA LEU A 63 35.24 29.02 14.04
C LEU A 63 34.64 29.53 15.35
N THR A 64 35.43 30.33 16.06
CA THR A 64 34.95 31.12 17.20
C THR A 64 35.00 32.59 16.79
N LEU A 65 33.83 33.17 16.56
CA LEU A 65 33.65 34.52 16.06
C LEU A 65 33.15 35.42 17.19
N SER A 66 33.69 36.62 17.32
CA SER A 66 33.12 37.63 18.23
C SER A 66 31.88 38.25 17.59
N LEU A 67 30.75 38.24 18.30
CA LEU A 67 29.56 38.97 17.92
C LEU A 67 29.80 40.47 18.16
N ARG A 68 29.77 41.28 17.11
CA ARG A 68 30.08 42.72 17.20
C ARG A 68 28.83 43.57 16.97
N SER A 69 28.69 44.64 17.73
CA SER A 69 27.66 45.68 17.53
C SER A 69 27.79 46.38 16.16
N SER A 70 26.82 47.22 15.82
CA SER A 70 26.71 47.84 14.49
C SER A 70 27.85 48.82 14.17
N ASP A 71 28.52 49.32 15.21
CA ASP A 71 29.72 50.14 15.15
C ASP A 71 31.03 49.32 15.08
N GLY A 72 30.96 47.99 15.25
CA GLY A 72 32.10 47.07 15.22
C GLY A 72 32.97 47.07 16.48
N VAL A 73 32.69 47.95 17.45
CA VAL A 73 33.58 48.25 18.58
C VAL A 73 33.29 47.36 19.79
N CYS A 74 32.02 47.15 20.14
CA CYS A 74 31.65 46.38 21.33
C CYS A 74 31.41 44.90 21.00
N ALA A 75 32.07 44.01 21.75
CA ALA A 75 31.79 42.57 21.71
C ALA A 75 30.54 42.28 22.54
N ALA A 76 29.46 41.87 21.89
CA ALA A 76 28.18 41.54 22.51
C ALA A 76 28.05 40.06 22.89
N GLY A 77 29.00 39.21 22.47
CA GLY A 77 29.02 37.79 22.75
C GLY A 77 29.99 37.02 21.85
N THR A 78 29.94 35.69 21.93
CA THR A 78 30.73 34.79 21.09
C THR A 78 29.80 33.88 20.31
N ILE A 79 30.01 33.81 18.99
CA ILE A 79 29.38 32.82 18.12
C ILE A 79 30.39 31.72 17.87
N VAL A 80 29.98 30.49 18.11
CA VAL A 80 30.72 29.32 17.67
C VAL A 80 30.03 28.74 16.45
N VAL A 81 30.76 28.66 15.34
CA VAL A 81 30.31 27.98 14.12
C VAL A 81 31.09 26.69 14.01
N SER A 82 30.42 25.56 13.94
CA SER A 82 31.05 24.27 13.66
C SER A 82 30.46 23.72 12.36
N ARG A 83 31.33 23.23 11.48
CA ARG A 83 30.90 22.40 10.36
C ARG A 83 30.45 21.06 10.93
N LEU A 84 29.37 20.54 10.36
CA LEU A 84 28.95 19.17 10.57
C LEU A 84 28.95 18.51 9.19
N LYS A 85 29.92 17.65 8.91
CA LYS A 85 29.95 16.90 7.65
C LYS A 85 28.77 15.92 7.67
N MET A 86 27.78 16.18 6.82
CA MET A 86 26.63 15.29 6.67
C MET A 86 27.07 14.06 5.85
N GLY A 87 27.30 12.91 6.50
CA GLY A 87 27.35 11.63 5.79
C GLY A 87 28.48 10.64 6.11
N GLU A 88 29.47 10.96 6.95
CA GLU A 88 30.56 10.02 7.28
C GLU A 88 30.80 10.02 8.81
N MET A 89 30.84 8.84 9.41
CA MET A 89 31.24 8.61 10.81
C MET A 89 32.71 8.20 10.82
N GLU A 90 33.53 8.81 11.67
CA GLU A 90 34.79 8.20 12.11
C GLU A 90 34.57 7.48 13.45
N GLU A 91 35.20 6.31 13.57
CA GLU A 91 35.34 5.54 14.81
C GLU A 91 36.34 6.24 15.73
N VAL A 92 36.05 6.31 17.04
CA VAL A 92 37.01 6.79 18.03
C VAL A 92 37.57 5.60 18.78
N ASP A 93 38.86 5.36 18.60
CA ASP A 93 39.63 4.30 19.24
C ASP A 93 39.92 4.62 20.72
N VAL A 94 40.02 3.57 21.53
CA VAL A 94 40.15 3.61 22.99
C VAL A 94 41.62 3.32 23.37
N ASP A 95 42.37 4.33 23.88
CA ASP A 95 43.25 4.20 25.07
C ASP A 95 44.29 5.33 25.29
N ASN A 96 44.54 5.61 26.59
CA ASN A 96 45.66 6.32 27.26
C ASN A 96 45.78 7.86 27.05
N ILE A 97 45.77 8.71 28.09
CA ILE A 97 46.85 8.95 29.09
C ILE A 97 46.29 9.64 30.36
N ALA A 98 46.95 9.35 31.49
CA ALA A 98 46.67 9.76 32.86
C ALA A 98 47.11 11.20 33.27
N THR A 99 46.56 11.65 34.41
CA THR A 99 47.07 12.58 35.46
C THR A 99 47.42 14.04 35.11
N ASP A 100 46.57 15.00 35.49
CA ASP A 100 46.75 15.90 36.67
C ASP A 100 45.70 17.06 36.71
N LEU A 101 45.26 17.43 37.92
CA LEU A 101 44.26 18.47 38.27
C LEU A 101 44.95 19.84 38.55
N PRO A 102 44.29 21.04 38.48
CA PRO A 102 43.02 21.33 39.18
C PRO A 102 41.97 22.22 38.46
N ALA A 103 40.71 21.99 38.85
CA ALA A 103 39.52 22.86 38.90
C ALA A 103 39.32 24.05 37.93
N GLN A 104 38.08 24.11 37.39
CA GLN A 104 37.45 25.21 36.63
C GLN A 104 37.96 25.47 35.21
N LYS A 105 37.41 24.69 34.27
CA LYS A 105 37.01 25.11 32.91
C LYS A 105 36.20 23.98 32.27
N CYS A 106 35.04 24.32 31.71
CA CYS A 106 34.20 23.40 30.92
C CYS A 106 35.02 22.82 29.75
N PRO A 107 35.01 21.49 29.51
CA PRO A 107 35.73 20.94 28.36
C PRO A 107 34.87 21.15 27.09
N LEU A 108 35.35 22.06 26.24
CA LEU A 108 34.99 22.18 24.84
C LEU A 108 35.88 21.23 24.04
N VAL A 109 35.26 20.40 23.19
CA VAL A 109 35.76 19.82 21.93
C VAL A 109 37.14 19.16 21.95
N PHE A 110 37.16 17.86 21.63
CA PHE A 110 38.38 17.12 21.29
C PHE A 110 38.23 16.67 19.83
N GLU A 111 39.16 17.13 18.97
CA GLU A 111 39.47 16.54 17.66
C GLU A 111 40.92 16.05 17.71
N SER A 112 41.23 14.97 17.01
CA SER A 112 42.59 14.70 16.54
C SER A 112 42.55 14.10 15.14
N VAL A 113 43.40 14.70 14.31
CA VAL A 113 43.65 14.51 12.88
C VAL A 113 44.43 13.21 12.65
N HIS A 114 43.98 12.38 11.71
CA HIS A 114 44.75 11.76 10.61
C HIS A 114 43.93 10.61 9.97
N HIS A 115 43.32 10.85 8.82
CA HIS A 115 43.45 10.05 7.59
C HIS A 115 42.48 10.58 6.51
N SER A 116 43.06 11.30 5.56
CA SER A 116 42.42 11.70 4.31
C SER A 116 42.14 10.49 3.42
N CYS A 117 41.06 10.60 2.62
CA CYS A 117 40.81 9.87 1.39
C CYS A 117 40.55 8.37 1.52
N ILE A 118 39.29 7.97 1.30
CA ILE A 118 38.77 6.77 0.61
C ILE A 118 37.41 6.46 1.28
N ASP A 119 36.32 7.00 0.75
CA ASP A 119 34.99 6.38 0.99
C ASP A 119 33.90 6.90 0.04
N ARG A 120 34.22 7.94 -0.73
CA ARG A 120 33.36 8.44 -1.81
C ARG A 120 33.12 7.44 -2.96
N GLU A 121 33.85 6.33 -2.99
CA GLU A 121 33.77 5.33 -4.06
C GLU A 121 32.87 4.11 -3.74
N ASN A 122 32.40 3.91 -2.50
CA ASN A 122 31.76 2.63 -2.12
C ASN A 122 30.28 2.64 -1.74
N ASN A 123 29.58 3.79 -1.64
CA ASN A 123 28.12 3.79 -1.48
C ASN A 123 27.48 5.13 -1.92
N PRO A 124 26.92 5.26 -3.13
CA PRO A 124 26.03 6.38 -3.44
C PRO A 124 24.81 6.36 -2.48
N PRO A 125 24.23 7.51 -2.12
CA PRO A 125 23.08 7.55 -1.23
C PRO A 125 21.86 6.92 -1.90
N LEU A 126 21.60 5.65 -1.58
CA LEU A 126 20.46 4.83 -2.03
C LEU A 126 19.09 5.48 -1.80
N THR A 127 19.04 6.54 -0.98
CA THR A 127 17.84 7.30 -0.62
C THR A 127 17.45 8.37 -1.65
N GLY A 128 18.38 8.87 -2.46
CA GLY A 128 18.16 9.97 -3.42
C GLY A 128 17.06 9.79 -4.48
N PRO A 129 16.75 8.57 -4.99
CA PRO A 129 15.66 8.40 -5.96
C PRO A 129 14.29 8.59 -5.31
N VAL A 130 14.10 8.10 -4.08
CA VAL A 130 12.77 7.98 -3.44
C VAL A 130 12.47 9.14 -2.48
N PHE A 131 13.49 9.69 -1.83
CA PHE A 131 13.34 10.72 -0.80
C PHE A 131 14.00 12.02 -1.25
N ARG A 132 13.26 13.12 -1.14
CA ARG A 132 13.68 14.45 -1.62
C ARG A 132 13.37 15.54 -0.61
N ASN A 133 13.93 16.73 -0.86
CA ASN A 133 13.67 17.96 -0.10
C ASN A 133 13.87 17.80 1.42
N PRO A 134 15.04 17.30 1.89
CA PRO A 134 15.28 17.03 3.30
C PRO A 134 15.24 18.32 4.12
N VAL A 135 14.49 18.28 5.22
CA VAL A 135 14.49 19.28 6.28
C VAL A 135 15.19 18.69 7.49
N CYS A 136 16.30 19.29 7.90
CA CYS A 136 17.13 18.79 9.00
C CYS A 136 17.17 19.77 10.19
N LYS A 137 17.08 19.24 11.40
CA LYS A 137 17.27 19.96 12.66
C LYS A 137 18.18 19.16 13.59
N VAL A 138 19.02 19.85 14.35
CA VAL A 138 19.99 19.23 15.24
C VAL A 138 19.83 19.84 16.63
N TYR A 139 19.84 18.98 17.65
CA TYR A 139 19.67 19.31 19.05
C TYR A 139 20.80 18.71 19.86
N ARG A 140 21.09 19.36 20.99
CA ARG A 140 21.93 18.80 22.03
C ARG A 140 21.13 18.73 23.32
N PHE A 141 21.01 17.54 23.86
CA PHE A 141 20.38 17.33 25.16
C PHE A 141 21.38 16.71 26.13
N GLN A 142 21.10 16.86 27.42
CA GLN A 142 21.93 16.31 28.47
C GLN A 142 21.36 14.95 28.94
N THR A 143 22.23 13.95 29.01
CA THR A 143 21.91 12.63 29.58
C THR A 143 21.90 12.70 31.11
N MET A 144 21.37 11.66 31.76
CA MET A 144 21.36 11.51 33.23
C MET A 144 22.76 11.56 33.86
N ASP A 145 23.80 11.09 33.15
CA ASP A 145 25.20 11.17 33.60
C ASP A 145 25.88 12.50 33.22
N SER A 146 25.09 13.53 32.93
CA SER A 146 25.55 14.88 32.57
C SER A 146 26.38 14.98 31.29
N LYS A 147 26.45 13.90 30.48
CA LYS A 147 27.08 13.91 29.16
C LYS A 147 26.12 14.52 28.11
N TRP A 148 26.67 14.87 26.96
CA TRP A 148 25.89 15.42 25.86
C TRP A 148 25.47 14.31 24.89
N MET A 149 24.19 14.28 24.53
CA MET A 149 23.69 13.54 23.37
C MET A 149 23.43 14.51 22.22
N LEU A 150 23.76 14.08 21.01
CA LEU A 150 23.43 14.77 19.77
C LEU A 150 22.22 14.09 19.15
N VAL A 151 21.17 14.86 18.87
CA VAL A 151 19.95 14.37 18.23
C VAL A 151 19.77 15.10 16.91
N ARG A 152 19.64 14.36 15.81
CA ARG A 152 19.35 14.91 14.49
C ARG A 152 17.98 14.42 14.03
N GLU A 153 17.07 15.35 13.79
CA GLU A 153 15.81 15.10 13.12
C GLU A 153 15.91 15.43 11.64
N GLN A 154 15.42 14.54 10.78
CA GLN A 154 15.33 14.73 9.35
C GLN A 154 13.93 14.36 8.88
N MET A 155 13.33 15.22 8.05
CA MET A 155 12.06 14.97 7.41
C MET A 155 12.21 15.11 5.90
N GLU A 156 11.78 14.11 5.13
CA GLU A 156 11.88 14.11 3.67
C GLU A 156 10.52 13.87 3.02
N GLU A 157 10.35 14.42 1.83
CA GLU A 157 9.20 14.16 0.96
C GLU A 157 9.44 12.85 0.20
N CYS A 158 8.39 12.06 0.00
CA CYS A 158 8.49 10.77 -0.67
C CYS A 158 7.88 10.84 -2.08
N THR A 159 8.70 10.62 -3.12
CA THR A 159 8.25 10.66 -4.53
C THR A 159 7.18 9.60 -4.84
N LEU A 160 7.13 8.52 -4.05
CA LEU A 160 6.11 7.48 -4.16
C LEU A 160 4.70 7.98 -3.89
N SER A 161 4.57 9.16 -3.26
CA SER A 161 3.28 9.84 -3.12
C SER A 161 2.60 10.03 -4.48
N PHE A 162 3.34 10.23 -5.57
CA PHE A 162 2.77 10.40 -6.91
C PHE A 162 3.05 9.23 -7.85
N SER A 163 4.22 8.60 -7.76
CA SER A 163 4.57 7.53 -8.70
C SER A 163 3.69 6.28 -8.50
N ILE A 164 3.40 5.88 -7.26
CA ILE A 164 2.56 4.70 -6.98
C ILE A 164 1.12 4.92 -7.45
N PRO A 165 0.44 6.05 -7.13
CA PRO A 165 -0.90 6.31 -7.65
C PRO A 165 -1.01 6.32 -9.18
N LYS A 166 -0.02 6.87 -9.89
CA LYS A 166 -0.01 6.87 -11.37
C LYS A 166 0.09 5.45 -11.94
N GLN A 167 0.95 4.62 -11.34
CA GLN A 167 1.09 3.21 -11.72
C GLN A 167 -0.20 2.43 -11.45
N LEU A 168 -0.81 2.61 -10.28
CA LEU A 168 -2.09 1.97 -9.95
C LEU A 168 -3.21 2.38 -10.88
N LEU A 169 -3.36 3.68 -11.18
CA LEU A 169 -4.36 4.15 -12.15
C LEU A 169 -4.17 3.49 -13.51
N THR A 170 -2.93 3.37 -13.97
CA THR A 170 -2.60 2.70 -15.24
C THR A 170 -3.02 1.22 -15.20
N LEU A 171 -2.72 0.51 -14.10
CA LEU A 171 -3.11 -0.89 -13.92
C LEU A 171 -4.64 -1.06 -13.84
N TYR A 172 -5.34 -0.18 -13.12
CA TYR A 172 -6.81 -0.20 -13.03
C TYR A 172 -7.46 0.02 -14.40
N ILE A 173 -6.96 0.99 -15.18
CA ILE A 173 -7.42 1.24 -16.55
C ILE A 173 -7.21 -0.01 -17.42
N GLN A 174 -6.03 -0.61 -17.37
CA GLN A 174 -5.72 -1.82 -18.14
C GLN A 174 -6.62 -3.00 -17.75
N GLU A 175 -6.82 -3.22 -16.45
CA GLU A 175 -7.68 -4.28 -15.91
C GLU A 175 -9.13 -4.10 -16.36
N ASP A 176 -9.67 -2.88 -16.26
CA ASP A 176 -11.06 -2.59 -16.63
C ASP A 176 -11.25 -2.59 -18.17
N MET A 177 -10.24 -2.15 -18.95
CA MET A 177 -10.25 -2.30 -20.41
C MET A 177 -10.24 -3.77 -20.84
N SER A 178 -9.48 -4.63 -20.15
CA SER A 178 -9.49 -6.07 -20.39
C SER A 178 -10.88 -6.66 -20.13
N ARG A 179 -11.54 -6.28 -19.03
CA ARG A 179 -12.92 -6.72 -18.74
C ARG A 179 -13.91 -6.32 -19.82
N VAL A 180 -13.81 -5.08 -20.32
CA VAL A 180 -14.66 -4.62 -21.43
C VAL A 180 -14.40 -5.43 -22.70
N GLN A 181 -13.14 -5.79 -22.97
CA GLN A 181 -12.81 -6.64 -24.10
C GLN A 181 -13.38 -8.06 -23.93
N ASP A 182 -13.23 -8.65 -22.75
CA ASP A 182 -13.78 -9.97 -22.44
C ASP A 182 -15.31 -10.01 -22.62
N LEU A 183 -16.02 -8.94 -22.24
CA LEU A 183 -17.46 -8.80 -22.47
C LEU A 183 -17.83 -8.73 -23.96
N ARG A 184 -17.02 -8.06 -24.79
CA ARG A 184 -17.22 -8.03 -26.25
C ARG A 184 -17.01 -9.43 -26.84
N ASP A 185 -16.04 -10.16 -26.33
CA ASP A 185 -15.64 -11.49 -26.81
C ASP A 185 -16.60 -12.61 -26.41
N LEU A 186 -17.68 -12.31 -25.66
CA LEU A 186 -18.80 -13.23 -25.38
C LEU A 186 -19.57 -13.66 -26.64
N GLY A 187 -19.39 -12.96 -27.77
CA GLY A 187 -20.05 -13.28 -29.04
C GLY A 187 -21.48 -12.75 -29.12
N GLU A 188 -22.32 -13.41 -29.92
CA GLU A 188 -23.72 -13.03 -30.12
C GLU A 188 -24.59 -13.48 -28.94
N LEU A 189 -25.28 -12.53 -28.32
CA LEU A 189 -26.21 -12.75 -27.21
C LEU A 189 -27.61 -12.32 -27.63
N SER A 190 -28.64 -12.90 -27.01
CA SER A 190 -30.02 -12.49 -27.21
C SER A 190 -30.23 -11.02 -26.79
N PRO A 191 -31.26 -10.32 -27.30
CA PRO A 191 -31.42 -8.88 -27.06
C PRO A 191 -31.41 -8.47 -25.58
N HIS A 192 -31.96 -9.30 -24.69
CA HIS A 192 -31.95 -9.04 -23.26
C HIS A 192 -30.52 -9.03 -22.68
N TRP A 193 -29.76 -10.09 -22.94
CA TRP A 193 -28.37 -10.24 -22.46
C TRP A 193 -27.41 -9.25 -23.12
N ASP A 194 -27.64 -8.93 -24.41
CA ASP A 194 -26.85 -7.93 -25.11
C ASP A 194 -27.08 -6.51 -24.56
N ASN A 195 -28.31 -6.15 -24.20
CA ASN A 195 -28.61 -4.89 -23.53
C ASN A 195 -27.91 -4.79 -22.17
N LEU A 196 -27.95 -5.88 -21.39
CA LEU A 196 -27.27 -5.96 -20.09
C LEU A 196 -25.76 -5.80 -20.23
N ARG A 197 -25.16 -6.50 -21.21
CA ARG A 197 -23.75 -6.36 -21.59
C ARG A 197 -23.41 -4.91 -21.92
N LYS A 198 -24.20 -4.25 -22.77
CA LYS A 198 -23.98 -2.85 -23.15
C LYS A 198 -24.05 -1.91 -21.95
N GLU A 199 -25.01 -2.11 -21.05
CA GLU A 199 -25.12 -1.30 -19.83
C GLU A 199 -23.87 -1.44 -18.95
N VAL A 200 -23.43 -2.67 -18.68
CA VAL A 200 -22.19 -2.93 -17.91
C VAL A 200 -20.96 -2.33 -18.59
N MET A 201 -20.84 -2.47 -19.91
CA MET A 201 -19.74 -1.86 -20.68
C MET A 201 -19.75 -0.33 -20.60
N ILE A 202 -20.93 0.31 -20.58
CA ILE A 202 -21.06 1.76 -20.40
C ILE A 202 -20.54 2.17 -19.02
N GLN A 203 -20.87 1.41 -17.96
CA GLN A 203 -20.38 1.70 -16.60
C GLN A 203 -18.85 1.59 -16.51
N TYR A 204 -18.27 0.51 -17.03
CA TYR A 204 -16.80 0.38 -17.12
C TYR A 204 -16.19 1.53 -17.94
N GLY A 205 -16.79 1.88 -19.07
CA GLY A 205 -16.37 3.01 -19.89
C GLY A 205 -16.33 4.34 -19.12
N GLY A 206 -17.31 4.58 -18.24
CA GLY A 206 -17.34 5.74 -17.36
C GLY A 206 -16.19 5.78 -16.35
N ILE A 207 -15.90 4.65 -15.68
CA ILE A 207 -14.78 4.55 -14.72
C ILE A 207 -13.43 4.69 -15.42
N ILE A 208 -13.24 3.99 -16.53
CA ILE A 208 -12.01 4.06 -17.33
C ILE A 208 -11.76 5.52 -17.73
N SER A 209 -12.79 6.21 -18.22
CA SER A 209 -12.69 7.64 -18.56
C SER A 209 -12.32 8.49 -17.35
N SER A 210 -12.96 8.26 -16.19
CA SER A 210 -12.63 8.98 -14.94
C SER A 210 -11.19 8.75 -14.48
N TYR A 211 -10.66 7.54 -14.62
CA TYR A 211 -9.26 7.23 -14.27
C TYR A 211 -8.27 7.84 -15.27
N GLN A 212 -8.57 7.79 -16.57
CA GLN A 212 -7.77 8.43 -17.60
C GLN A 212 -7.71 9.95 -17.42
N GLU A 213 -8.83 10.60 -17.11
CA GLU A 213 -8.87 12.02 -16.77
C GLU A 213 -8.01 12.35 -15.56
N THR A 214 -8.13 11.55 -14.49
CA THR A 214 -7.36 11.75 -13.26
C THR A 214 -5.86 11.57 -13.52
N LEU A 215 -5.46 10.54 -14.27
CA LEU A 215 -4.08 10.30 -14.65
C LEU A 215 -3.50 11.45 -15.48
N ALA A 216 -4.26 11.92 -16.48
CA ALA A 216 -3.86 13.05 -17.31
C ALA A 216 -3.68 14.35 -16.51
N GLU A 217 -4.53 14.60 -15.50
CA GLU A 217 -4.34 15.73 -14.59
C GLU A 217 -3.11 15.55 -13.71
N LEU A 218 -2.86 14.35 -13.16
CA LEU A 218 -1.67 14.06 -12.36
C LEU A 218 -0.36 14.22 -13.15
N ASP A 219 -0.37 14.02 -14.46
CA ASP A 219 0.81 14.22 -15.33
C ASP A 219 1.12 15.69 -15.59
N LYS A 220 0.14 16.58 -15.44
CA LYS A 220 0.33 18.04 -15.54
C LYS A 220 0.91 18.65 -14.26
N ILE A 221 0.81 17.96 -13.13
CA ILE A 221 1.24 18.49 -11.84
C ILE A 221 2.76 18.48 -11.74
N SER A 222 3.33 19.68 -11.66
CA SER A 222 4.70 19.94 -11.25
C SER A 222 4.70 20.62 -9.89
N GLY A 223 5.64 20.27 -9.01
CA GLY A 223 5.74 20.87 -7.68
C GLY A 223 6.18 19.91 -6.58
N PRO A 224 5.73 20.10 -5.32
CA PRO A 224 6.18 19.31 -4.18
C PRO A 224 5.85 17.83 -4.36
N SER A 225 6.68 16.96 -3.79
CA SER A 225 6.52 15.50 -3.90
C SER A 225 5.46 14.94 -2.93
N PHE A 226 4.56 15.77 -2.39
CA PHE A 226 3.48 15.36 -1.50
C PHE A 226 2.20 16.18 -1.74
N LYS A 227 1.02 15.65 -1.36
CA LYS A 227 -0.26 16.37 -1.37
C LYS A 227 -0.43 17.20 -0.09
N PRO A 228 -0.51 18.55 -0.18
CA PRO A 228 -0.75 19.39 0.99
C PRO A 228 -2.15 19.18 1.60
N SER A 229 -2.26 19.41 2.91
CA SER A 229 -3.52 19.24 3.66
C SER A 229 -4.65 20.18 3.23
N CYS A 230 -4.34 21.35 2.67
CA CYS A 230 -5.33 22.26 2.09
C CYS A 230 -5.95 21.71 0.79
N CYS A 231 -5.23 20.84 0.07
CA CYS A 231 -5.67 20.22 -1.17
C CYS A 231 -6.41 18.88 -0.94
N LYS A 232 -6.76 18.54 0.31
CA LYS A 232 -7.38 17.23 0.66
C LYS A 232 -8.63 16.90 -0.16
N ALA A 233 -9.46 17.89 -0.44
CA ALA A 233 -10.73 17.75 -1.15
C ALA A 233 -10.65 18.03 -2.66
N GLN A 234 -9.45 18.11 -3.25
CA GLN A 234 -9.30 18.30 -4.70
C GLN A 234 -9.43 16.95 -5.43
N LYS A 235 -10.34 16.87 -6.40
CA LYS A 235 -10.59 15.65 -7.21
C LYS A 235 -9.32 15.11 -7.90
N PRO A 236 -8.50 15.93 -8.60
CA PRO A 236 -7.34 15.40 -9.33
C PRO A 236 -6.30 14.73 -8.43
N LEU A 237 -6.29 15.10 -7.14
CA LEU A 237 -5.35 14.57 -6.15
C LEU A 237 -5.97 13.49 -5.27
N GLU A 238 -7.14 12.97 -5.59
CA GLU A 238 -7.87 12.06 -4.69
C GLU A 238 -7.09 10.76 -4.39
N PHE A 239 -6.34 10.22 -5.35
CA PHE A 239 -5.50 9.03 -5.16
C PHE A 239 -4.19 9.30 -4.39
N ILE A 240 -3.79 10.56 -4.26
CA ILE A 240 -2.49 10.94 -3.67
C ILE A 240 -2.63 10.98 -2.13
N PRO A 241 -1.74 10.30 -1.37
CA PRO A 241 -1.77 10.35 0.09
C PRO A 241 -1.46 11.76 0.60
N ILE A 242 -2.22 12.22 1.60
CA ILE A 242 -2.04 13.56 2.16
C ILE A 242 -0.79 13.57 3.06
N ASN A 243 0.11 14.54 2.84
CA ASN A 243 1.28 14.79 3.69
C ASN A 243 2.18 13.57 3.96
N LEU A 244 2.38 12.71 2.96
CA LEU A 244 3.32 11.58 3.09
C LEU A 244 4.77 12.07 3.21
N HIS A 245 5.39 11.83 4.36
CA HIS A 245 6.78 12.17 4.66
C HIS A 245 7.45 11.06 5.47
N THR A 246 8.76 10.93 5.34
CA THR A 246 9.59 10.20 6.31
C THR A 246 10.00 11.15 7.45
N GLN A 247 10.15 10.61 8.66
CA GLN A 247 10.72 11.29 9.81
C GLN A 247 11.77 10.38 10.44
N ARG A 248 13.04 10.77 10.34
CA ARG A 248 14.18 10.05 10.90
C ARG A 248 14.77 10.82 12.07
N MET A 249 14.91 10.17 13.21
CA MET A 249 15.71 10.65 14.34
C MET A 249 16.98 9.82 14.45
N ARG A 250 18.14 10.47 14.31
CA ARG A 250 19.46 9.88 14.56
C ARG A 250 20.00 10.39 15.89
N VAL A 251 20.43 9.48 16.75
CA VAL A 251 20.93 9.81 18.09
C VAL A 251 22.35 9.30 18.25
N THR A 252 23.25 10.21 18.63
CA THR A 252 24.63 9.87 18.96
C THR A 252 24.88 10.23 20.41
N CYS A 253 25.25 9.26 21.23
CA CYS A 253 25.64 9.46 22.62
C CYS A 253 26.92 8.68 22.95
N PRO A 254 27.66 9.06 24.01
CA PRO A 254 28.94 8.42 24.32
C PRO A 254 28.89 6.91 24.58
N LYS A 255 27.71 6.36 24.91
CA LYS A 255 27.50 4.91 25.16
C LYS A 255 26.93 4.14 23.96
N LYS A 256 26.33 4.85 23.01
CA LYS A 256 25.62 4.28 21.86
C LYS A 256 25.73 5.26 20.71
N THR A 257 26.60 4.93 19.76
CA THR A 257 26.77 5.68 18.54
C THR A 257 25.68 5.27 17.55
N ASP A 258 25.07 6.26 16.89
CA ASP A 258 24.26 6.07 15.70
C ASP A 258 22.98 5.21 15.82
N ALA A 259 22.14 5.50 16.82
CA ALA A 259 20.80 4.91 16.85
C ALA A 259 19.86 5.63 15.86
N LEU A 260 19.17 4.86 15.01
CA LEU A 260 18.22 5.36 14.01
C LEU A 260 16.79 4.98 14.38
N TYR A 261 15.90 5.97 14.37
CA TYR A 261 14.47 5.79 14.60
C TYR A 261 13.67 6.44 13.49
N ASP A 262 13.03 5.60 12.69
CA ASP A 262 12.19 6.05 11.58
C ASP A 262 10.71 6.00 11.95
N ILE A 263 9.95 6.98 11.44
CA ILE A 263 8.50 7.05 11.47
C ILE A 263 8.04 7.56 10.10
N ILE A 264 7.08 6.89 9.48
CA ILE A 264 6.40 7.40 8.30
C ILE A 264 5.17 8.18 8.74
N THR A 265 5.02 9.41 8.29
CA THR A 265 3.83 10.22 8.59
C THR A 265 2.97 10.34 7.35
N VAL A 266 1.68 10.06 7.47
CA VAL A 266 0.71 10.16 6.36
C VAL A 266 -0.68 10.45 6.89
N GLY A 267 -1.45 11.28 6.17
CA GLY A 267 -2.86 11.50 6.46
C GLY A 267 -3.62 10.17 6.39
N ALA A 268 -4.70 10.04 7.15
CA ALA A 268 -5.53 8.85 7.09
C ALA A 268 -5.97 8.58 5.63
N PRO A 269 -5.72 7.37 5.10
CA PRO A 269 -6.25 6.96 3.81
C PRO A 269 -7.77 7.16 3.78
N ALA A 270 -8.25 8.11 2.99
CA ALA A 270 -9.67 8.49 2.98
C ALA A 270 -10.09 9.22 1.70
N ALA A 271 -11.32 8.98 1.26
CA ALA A 271 -11.90 9.58 0.06
C ALA A 271 -12.53 10.96 0.37
N HIS A 272 -11.69 11.94 0.73
CA HIS A 272 -12.14 13.28 1.14
C HIS A 272 -13.01 14.00 0.13
N PHE A 273 -12.74 13.83 -1.18
CA PHE A 273 -13.53 14.44 -2.26
C PHE A 273 -14.96 13.89 -2.29
N GLN A 274 -15.14 12.60 -2.01
CA GLN A 274 -16.44 11.92 -2.00
C GLN A 274 -17.25 12.20 -0.70
N GLY A 275 -16.57 12.58 0.37
CA GLY A 275 -17.19 12.93 1.65
C GLY A 275 -17.67 11.73 2.48
N PHE A 276 -18.29 12.03 3.62
CA PHE A 276 -18.58 11.05 4.69
C PHE A 276 -20.01 11.14 5.25
N LYS A 277 -20.92 11.88 4.59
CA LYS A 277 -22.31 12.05 5.07
C LYS A 277 -23.03 10.71 5.23
N SER A 278 -22.73 9.75 4.35
CA SER A 278 -23.32 8.41 4.36
C SER A 278 -22.47 7.38 5.11
N GLY A 279 -21.43 7.79 5.84
CA GLY A 279 -20.39 6.91 6.37
C GLY A 279 -19.22 6.72 5.40
N GLY A 280 -18.21 5.98 5.84
CA GLY A 280 -17.06 5.57 5.05
C GLY A 280 -17.20 4.16 4.47
N LEU A 281 -16.13 3.71 3.83
CA LEU A 281 -16.11 2.53 2.96
C LEU A 281 -16.59 1.26 3.65
N GLN A 282 -16.13 0.97 4.87
CA GLN A 282 -16.54 -0.23 5.61
C GLN A 282 -18.08 -0.33 5.73
N ARG A 283 -18.73 0.79 6.11
CA ARG A 283 -20.17 0.83 6.30
C ARG A 283 -20.92 0.77 4.98
N LEU A 284 -20.40 1.44 3.97
CA LEU A 284 -20.98 1.45 2.64
C LEU A 284 -20.94 0.05 1.99
N LEU A 285 -19.83 -0.68 2.14
CA LEU A 285 -19.71 -2.07 1.70
C LEU A 285 -20.72 -2.97 2.42
N HIS A 286 -20.82 -2.87 3.75
CA HIS A 286 -21.76 -3.68 4.52
C HIS A 286 -23.23 -3.41 4.12
N ARG A 287 -23.60 -2.16 3.83
CA ARG A 287 -24.95 -1.83 3.32
C ARG A 287 -25.17 -2.41 1.92
N TYR A 288 -24.20 -2.24 1.04
CA TYR A 288 -24.26 -2.77 -0.31
C TYR A 288 -24.41 -4.30 -0.33
N ASP A 289 -23.67 -5.02 0.51
CA ASP A 289 -23.79 -6.48 0.62
C ASP A 289 -25.15 -6.93 1.16
N ALA A 290 -25.75 -6.15 2.08
CA ALA A 290 -27.10 -6.42 2.59
C ALA A 290 -28.18 -6.17 1.52
N GLU A 291 -28.02 -5.12 0.71
CA GLU A 291 -28.92 -4.81 -0.40
C GLU A 291 -28.80 -5.84 -1.53
N LYS A 292 -27.58 -6.27 -1.91
CA LYS A 292 -27.33 -7.29 -2.94
C LYS A 292 -28.09 -8.60 -2.67
N LYS A 293 -28.19 -9.01 -1.41
CA LYS A 293 -28.98 -10.20 -0.99
C LYS A 293 -30.49 -10.05 -1.23
N SER A 294 -31.00 -8.83 -1.30
CA SER A 294 -32.44 -8.55 -1.44
C SER A 294 -32.90 -8.50 -2.90
N PHE A 295 -32.02 -8.13 -3.84
CA PHE A 295 -32.33 -8.00 -5.28
C PHE A 295 -32.27 -9.32 -6.08
N SER A 296 -31.67 -10.36 -5.51
CA SER A 296 -31.55 -11.71 -6.11
C SER A 296 -32.90 -12.33 -6.52
N THR A 297 -34.04 -11.79 -6.05
CA THR A 297 -35.39 -12.32 -6.29
C THR A 297 -36.15 -11.63 -7.43
N ALA A 298 -35.62 -10.56 -8.03
CA ALA A 298 -36.36 -9.73 -8.99
C ALA A 298 -36.08 -10.05 -10.48
N TYR A 299 -34.93 -10.64 -10.82
CA TYR A 299 -34.59 -11.00 -12.20
C TYR A 299 -34.92 -12.48 -12.44
N GLN A 300 -35.92 -12.76 -13.28
CA GLN A 300 -36.29 -14.12 -13.75
C GLN A 300 -35.26 -14.69 -14.74
N CYS A 301 -33.98 -14.70 -14.40
CA CYS A 301 -32.89 -15.30 -15.18
C CYS A 301 -31.90 -15.98 -14.23
N ILE A 302 -31.19 -16.99 -14.75
CA ILE A 302 -30.19 -17.83 -14.07
C ILE A 302 -29.41 -16.99 -13.06
N TYR A 303 -29.56 -17.28 -11.76
CA TYR A 303 -28.90 -16.54 -10.68
C TYR A 303 -27.63 -17.27 -10.23
N TYR A 304 -26.49 -16.59 -10.29
CA TYR A 304 -25.27 -17.04 -9.62
C TYR A 304 -25.13 -16.38 -8.25
N SER A 305 -24.90 -17.20 -7.22
CA SER A 305 -24.64 -16.71 -5.87
C SER A 305 -23.30 -15.95 -5.81
N PRO A 306 -23.07 -15.11 -4.80
CA PRO A 306 -21.76 -14.48 -4.59
C PRO A 306 -20.61 -15.49 -4.47
N GLU A 307 -20.90 -16.72 -4.01
CA GLU A 307 -19.91 -17.81 -3.95
C GLU A 307 -19.54 -18.29 -5.35
N HIS A 308 -20.53 -18.43 -6.24
CA HIS A 308 -20.28 -18.76 -7.65
C HIS A 308 -19.50 -17.64 -8.36
N THR A 309 -19.80 -16.37 -8.09
CA THR A 309 -19.08 -15.27 -8.77
C THR A 309 -17.64 -15.14 -8.26
N ALA A 310 -17.41 -15.32 -6.96
CA ALA A 310 -16.06 -15.42 -6.39
C ALA A 310 -15.29 -16.63 -6.98
N LYS A 311 -15.95 -17.78 -7.13
CA LYS A 311 -15.35 -18.96 -7.75
C LYS A 311 -15.02 -18.74 -9.22
N ALA A 312 -15.87 -18.03 -9.98
CA ALA A 312 -15.61 -17.67 -11.36
C ALA A 312 -14.37 -16.77 -11.49
N GLN A 313 -14.18 -15.80 -10.58
CA GLN A 313 -12.95 -14.99 -10.52
C GLN A 313 -11.72 -15.86 -10.23
N GLU A 314 -11.80 -16.78 -9.26
CA GLU A 314 -10.71 -17.72 -8.93
C GLU A 314 -10.31 -18.59 -10.13
N VAL A 315 -11.29 -19.14 -10.85
CA VAL A 315 -11.08 -19.95 -12.07
C VAL A 315 -10.36 -19.11 -13.13
N LEU A 316 -10.83 -17.89 -13.43
CA LEU A 316 -10.18 -16.99 -14.39
C LEU A 316 -8.76 -16.62 -13.98
N SER A 317 -8.52 -16.30 -12.71
CA SER A 317 -7.17 -16.00 -12.20
C SER A 317 -6.23 -17.20 -12.29
N THR A 318 -6.72 -18.40 -11.98
CA THR A 318 -5.91 -19.63 -12.06
C THR A 318 -5.59 -19.97 -13.51
N MET A 319 -6.54 -19.86 -14.42
CA MET A 319 -6.34 -20.12 -15.84
C MET A 319 -5.35 -19.14 -16.48
N SER A 320 -5.51 -17.83 -16.22
CA SER A 320 -4.61 -16.80 -16.74
C SER A 320 -3.18 -16.92 -16.23
N LEU A 321 -2.96 -17.57 -15.08
CA LEU A 321 -1.64 -17.95 -14.60
C LEU A 321 -1.10 -19.22 -15.28
N LEU A 322 -1.93 -20.26 -15.40
CA LEU A 322 -1.49 -21.58 -15.86
C LEU A 322 -1.24 -21.64 -17.37
N GLN A 323 -2.06 -20.97 -18.20
CA GLN A 323 -1.90 -21.03 -19.66
C GLN A 323 -0.53 -20.54 -20.15
N PRO A 324 -0.02 -19.35 -19.74
CA PRO A 324 1.28 -18.89 -20.21
C PRO A 324 2.43 -19.75 -19.65
N LEU A 325 2.26 -20.33 -18.45
CA LEU A 325 3.22 -21.27 -17.87
C LEU A 325 3.30 -22.57 -18.68
N ILE A 326 2.16 -23.16 -19.03
CA ILE A 326 2.09 -24.36 -19.89
C ILE A 326 2.74 -24.06 -21.25
N THR A 327 2.46 -22.89 -21.83
CA THR A 327 3.07 -22.45 -23.10
C THR A 327 4.59 -22.31 -22.98
N SER A 328 5.10 -21.72 -21.89
CA SER A 328 6.53 -21.60 -21.62
C SER A 328 7.21 -22.95 -21.42
N LEU A 329 6.60 -23.84 -20.63
CA LEU A 329 7.11 -25.20 -20.36
C LEU A 329 7.12 -26.07 -21.62
N ALA A 330 6.10 -25.93 -22.47
CA ALA A 330 6.08 -26.53 -23.80
C ALA A 330 7.24 -26.02 -24.68
N GLY A 331 7.56 -24.72 -24.60
CA GLY A 331 8.74 -24.15 -25.24
C GLY A 331 10.07 -24.69 -24.68
N GLN A 332 10.18 -24.85 -23.36
CA GLN A 332 11.35 -25.45 -22.70
C GLN A 332 11.53 -26.92 -23.11
N LEU A 333 10.44 -27.68 -23.23
CA LEU A 333 10.48 -29.06 -23.72
C LEU A 333 11.03 -29.15 -25.15
N LEU A 334 10.58 -28.26 -26.04
CA LEU A 334 11.10 -28.16 -27.41
C LEU A 334 12.56 -27.70 -27.48
N GLN A 335 12.99 -26.85 -26.55
CA GLN A 335 14.38 -26.42 -26.42
C GLN A 335 15.28 -27.56 -25.91
N ALA A 336 14.85 -28.29 -24.89
CA ALA A 336 15.55 -29.48 -24.40
C ALA A 336 15.67 -30.56 -25.48
N ALA A 337 14.63 -30.71 -26.32
CA ALA A 337 14.67 -31.58 -27.48
C ALA A 337 15.73 -31.15 -28.51
N ARG A 338 15.85 -29.84 -28.78
CA ARG A 338 16.87 -29.28 -29.68
C ARG A 338 18.29 -29.52 -29.17
N GLU A 339 18.48 -29.42 -27.86
CA GLU A 339 19.77 -29.63 -27.19
C GLU A 339 20.08 -31.12 -26.97
N ARG A 340 19.15 -32.03 -27.30
CA ARG A 340 19.22 -33.47 -27.00
C ARG A 340 19.54 -33.77 -25.53
N SER A 341 19.02 -32.96 -24.62
CA SER A 341 19.21 -33.14 -23.18
C SER A 341 18.15 -34.09 -22.63
N SER A 342 18.51 -35.35 -22.36
CA SER A 342 17.58 -36.36 -21.81
C SER A 342 17.08 -35.99 -20.42
N ALA A 343 17.94 -35.45 -19.55
CA ALA A 343 17.56 -34.94 -18.23
C ALA A 343 16.63 -33.71 -18.35
N GLY A 344 16.97 -32.76 -19.23
CA GLY A 344 16.14 -31.59 -19.48
C GLY A 344 14.75 -31.94 -20.04
N LEU A 345 14.66 -32.96 -20.90
CA LEU A 345 13.41 -33.46 -21.46
C LEU A 345 12.50 -34.04 -20.36
N ARG A 346 13.05 -34.85 -19.44
CA ARG A 346 12.32 -35.43 -18.31
C ARG A 346 11.82 -34.36 -17.34
N ASP A 347 12.68 -33.40 -16.98
CA ASP A 347 12.32 -32.31 -16.06
C ASP A 347 11.25 -31.38 -16.67
N ALA A 348 11.42 -30.98 -17.94
CA ALA A 348 10.45 -30.15 -18.64
C ALA A 348 9.10 -30.88 -18.82
N LEU A 349 9.11 -32.17 -19.16
CA LEU A 349 7.89 -32.97 -19.30
C LEU A 349 7.15 -33.10 -17.98
N LYS A 350 7.86 -33.39 -16.88
CA LYS A 350 7.26 -33.49 -15.55
C LYS A 350 6.56 -32.20 -15.15
N ASN A 351 7.25 -31.08 -15.27
CA ASN A 351 6.67 -29.76 -14.96
C ASN A 351 5.48 -29.43 -15.87
N LEU A 352 5.57 -29.73 -17.17
CA LEU A 352 4.47 -29.53 -18.12
C LEU A 352 3.24 -30.38 -17.77
N SER A 353 3.46 -31.64 -17.40
CA SER A 353 2.40 -32.57 -16.97
C SER A 353 1.71 -32.05 -15.72
N ASP A 354 2.46 -31.73 -14.67
CA ASP A 354 1.93 -31.24 -13.39
C ASP A 354 1.06 -29.99 -13.59
N LYS A 355 1.51 -29.03 -14.43
CA LYS A 355 0.77 -27.80 -14.70
C LYS A 355 -0.45 -28.00 -15.59
N THR A 356 -0.36 -28.90 -16.57
CA THR A 356 -1.48 -29.22 -17.46
C THR A 356 -2.58 -29.99 -16.71
N GLU A 357 -2.22 -30.90 -15.80
CA GLU A 357 -3.16 -31.57 -14.91
C GLU A 357 -3.86 -30.59 -13.96
N GLN A 358 -3.11 -29.65 -13.38
CA GLN A 358 -3.67 -28.58 -12.56
C GLN A 358 -4.69 -27.75 -13.35
N PHE A 359 -4.37 -27.40 -14.61
CA PHE A 359 -5.26 -26.65 -15.50
C PHE A 359 -6.55 -27.43 -15.80
N VAL A 360 -6.45 -28.71 -16.12
CA VAL A 360 -7.63 -29.57 -16.35
C VAL A 360 -8.46 -29.71 -15.08
N HIS A 361 -7.84 -29.81 -13.90
CA HIS A 361 -8.58 -29.88 -12.63
C HIS A 361 -9.41 -28.62 -12.38
N THR A 362 -8.89 -27.43 -12.67
CA THR A 362 -9.63 -26.16 -12.55
C THR A 362 -10.87 -26.14 -13.44
N LEU A 363 -10.81 -26.76 -14.62
CA LEU A 363 -11.91 -26.78 -15.60
C LEU A 363 -13.01 -27.80 -15.30
N LYS A 364 -12.73 -28.78 -14.44
CA LYS A 364 -13.70 -29.79 -13.97
C LYS A 364 -14.71 -29.23 -12.96
N ASP A 365 -14.60 -27.96 -12.60
CA ASP A 365 -15.55 -27.33 -11.69
C ASP A 365 -16.96 -27.30 -12.33
N GLU A 366 -17.95 -27.78 -11.59
CA GLU A 366 -19.37 -27.81 -12.03
C GLU A 366 -19.87 -26.41 -12.42
N LEU A 367 -19.29 -25.35 -11.84
CA LEU A 367 -19.60 -23.99 -12.22
C LEU A 367 -19.25 -23.72 -13.68
N VAL A 368 -18.12 -24.22 -14.20
CA VAL A 368 -17.72 -24.02 -15.60
C VAL A 368 -18.72 -24.68 -16.54
N LYS A 369 -19.14 -25.89 -16.23
CA LYS A 369 -20.16 -26.62 -17.00
C LYS A 369 -21.51 -25.89 -16.98
N SER A 370 -21.98 -25.49 -15.80
CA SER A 370 -23.25 -24.75 -15.66
C SER A 370 -23.23 -23.39 -16.38
N ALA A 371 -22.09 -22.70 -16.36
CA ALA A 371 -21.90 -21.41 -17.03
C ALA A 371 -21.89 -21.54 -18.55
N LEU A 372 -21.28 -22.60 -19.10
CA LEU A 372 -21.31 -22.89 -20.53
C LEU A 372 -22.74 -23.14 -21.03
N LEU A 373 -23.52 -23.90 -20.25
CA LEU A 373 -24.94 -24.15 -20.53
C LEU A 373 -25.74 -22.84 -20.53
N ALA A 374 -25.51 -22.00 -19.53
CA ALA A 374 -26.16 -20.70 -19.40
C ALA A 374 -25.81 -19.74 -20.55
N LEU A 375 -24.53 -19.70 -20.95
CA LEU A 375 -24.07 -18.89 -22.07
C LEU A 375 -24.67 -19.38 -23.39
N HIS A 376 -24.77 -20.70 -23.60
CA HIS A 376 -25.41 -21.25 -24.80
C HIS A 376 -26.90 -20.91 -24.86
N ALA A 377 -27.61 -21.03 -23.73
CA ALA A 377 -29.02 -20.64 -23.64
C ALA A 377 -29.27 -19.13 -23.87
N ALA A 378 -28.24 -18.30 -23.65
CA ALA A 378 -28.28 -16.87 -23.85
C ALA A 378 -28.14 -16.42 -25.32
N GLN A 379 -27.87 -17.32 -26.27
CA GLN A 379 -27.67 -16.99 -27.69
C GLN A 379 -28.98 -16.73 -28.46
N PRO A 380 -28.98 -15.91 -29.54
CA PRO A 380 -30.20 -15.47 -30.27
C PRO A 380 -31.08 -16.60 -30.83
N GLY A 381 -30.52 -17.78 -31.11
CA GLY A 381 -31.22 -18.92 -31.73
C GLY A 381 -32.05 -19.79 -30.77
N TYR A 382 -31.80 -19.73 -29.46
CA TYR A 382 -32.40 -20.64 -28.48
C TYR A 382 -33.85 -20.26 -28.13
N VAL A 383 -34.13 -18.96 -27.98
CA VAL A 383 -35.46 -18.44 -27.60
C VAL A 383 -36.49 -18.64 -28.72
N SER A 384 -36.06 -18.57 -29.98
CA SER A 384 -36.94 -18.73 -31.16
C SER A 384 -37.42 -20.17 -31.41
N LYS A 385 -36.72 -21.18 -30.88
CA LYS A 385 -37.12 -22.60 -31.01
C LYS A 385 -38.12 -23.03 -29.95
N ASN A 386 -38.06 -22.49 -28.74
CA ASN A 386 -39.00 -22.83 -27.66
C ASN A 386 -40.41 -22.26 -27.87
N GLN A 387 -40.60 -21.20 -28.65
CA GLN A 387 -41.94 -20.71 -29.02
C GLN A 387 -42.64 -21.54 -30.11
N LYS A 388 -41.93 -22.43 -30.83
CA LYS A 388 -42.53 -23.28 -31.88
C LYS A 388 -43.05 -24.63 -31.37
N HIS A 389 -42.84 -24.97 -30.10
CA HIS A 389 -43.39 -26.19 -29.49
C HIS A 389 -44.56 -25.88 -28.55
N SER A 390 -45.65 -25.37 -29.12
CA SER A 390 -46.99 -25.48 -28.53
C SER A 390 -47.86 -26.25 -29.53
N PRO A 391 -48.13 -27.56 -29.35
CA PRO A 391 -49.09 -28.25 -30.19
C PRO A 391 -50.48 -27.76 -29.81
N GLY A 392 -51.16 -27.15 -30.78
CA GLY A 392 -52.52 -26.67 -30.63
C GLY A 392 -53.48 -27.78 -30.20
N LYS A 393 -54.39 -27.43 -29.28
CA LYS A 393 -55.71 -28.05 -29.25
C LYS A 393 -56.71 -27.04 -29.79
N ALA A 394 -57.09 -27.28 -31.04
CA ALA A 394 -58.31 -26.75 -31.62
C ALA A 394 -59.51 -27.37 -30.90
N GLY A 395 -60.46 -26.52 -30.50
CA GLY A 395 -61.79 -26.89 -30.03
C GLY A 395 -62.72 -25.68 -30.19
N HIS A 396 -63.71 -25.82 -31.07
CA HIS A 396 -64.65 -24.78 -31.52
C HIS A 396 -65.48 -24.11 -30.41
N GLN A 397 -65.78 -22.82 -30.58
CA GLN A 397 -67.12 -22.26 -30.93
C GLN A 397 -67.17 -20.74 -30.68
N GLY A 398 -67.86 -19.99 -31.56
CA GLY A 398 -68.47 -18.70 -31.22
C GLY A 398 -68.03 -17.49 -32.03
N SER A 399 -68.86 -17.08 -32.98
CA SER A 399 -68.78 -15.93 -33.89
C SER A 399 -68.97 -14.53 -33.26
N VAL A 400 -68.43 -13.48 -33.91
CA VAL A 400 -69.16 -12.33 -34.53
C VAL A 400 -68.25 -11.07 -34.64
N SER A 401 -67.90 -10.74 -35.89
CA SER A 401 -67.90 -9.42 -36.59
C SER A 401 -67.11 -8.18 -36.16
N GLN A 402 -66.32 -7.68 -37.14
CA GLN A 402 -66.18 -6.30 -37.69
C GLN A 402 -65.69 -5.18 -36.75
N SER A 403 -64.89 -4.16 -37.11
CA SER A 403 -64.26 -3.66 -38.36
C SER A 403 -63.40 -2.42 -37.98
N ASN A 404 -62.46 -2.02 -38.85
CA ASN A 404 -61.90 -0.67 -39.13
C ASN A 404 -62.25 0.51 -38.17
N GLU A 405 -61.39 1.47 -37.84
CA GLU A 405 -60.54 2.28 -38.73
C GLU A 405 -59.65 3.26 -37.93
N GLN A 406 -58.65 3.83 -38.62
CA GLN A 406 -57.69 4.86 -38.17
C GLN A 406 -58.36 6.23 -37.88
N SER A 407 -57.77 7.02 -36.97
CA SER A 407 -57.21 8.35 -37.31
C SER A 407 -56.69 9.15 -36.10
N SER A 408 -55.68 9.95 -36.42
CA SER A 408 -54.90 10.94 -35.68
C SER A 408 -55.66 12.21 -35.29
N VAL A 409 -55.15 12.98 -34.31
CA VAL A 409 -54.54 14.34 -34.47
C VAL A 409 -54.34 15.04 -33.09
N GLN A 410 -53.19 15.71 -32.99
CA GLN A 410 -52.69 16.73 -32.04
C GLN A 410 -53.70 17.78 -31.52
N GLU A 411 -53.48 18.30 -30.30
CA GLU A 411 -53.07 19.70 -30.04
C GLU A 411 -52.88 20.01 -28.53
N LEU A 412 -51.81 20.75 -28.21
CA LEU A 412 -51.47 21.46 -26.96
C LEU A 412 -52.09 22.90 -27.04
N PRO A 413 -52.12 23.80 -26.01
CA PRO A 413 -51.07 23.97 -24.98
C PRO A 413 -51.47 24.48 -23.56
N GLY A 414 -50.52 24.39 -22.62
CA GLY A 414 -50.14 25.49 -21.70
C GLY A 414 -50.79 25.56 -20.31
N HIS A 415 -49.99 25.34 -19.25
CA HIS A 415 -49.61 26.34 -18.22
C HIS A 415 -48.98 25.67 -16.97
N CYS A 416 -47.92 26.29 -16.45
CA CYS A 416 -47.27 26.04 -15.14
C CYS A 416 -47.67 27.20 -14.20
N PRO A 417 -47.71 27.06 -12.85
CA PRO A 417 -46.46 27.22 -12.08
C PRO A 417 -46.32 26.46 -10.71
N THR A 418 -45.06 26.38 -10.29
CA THR A 418 -44.35 26.21 -8.99
C THR A 418 -45.02 26.07 -7.60
N SER A 419 -44.38 25.17 -6.82
CA SER A 419 -43.93 25.20 -5.40
C SER A 419 -44.91 25.06 -4.22
N ALA A 420 -44.66 24.10 -3.32
CA ALA A 420 -44.21 24.31 -1.91
C ALA A 420 -44.17 22.99 -1.09
N VAL A 421 -43.32 23.03 -0.05
CA VAL A 421 -42.97 22.01 0.96
C VAL A 421 -44.01 21.93 2.09
N ALA A 422 -44.25 20.74 2.67
CA ALA A 422 -44.64 20.60 4.08
C ALA A 422 -44.41 19.17 4.62
N GLU A 423 -43.92 19.11 5.87
CA GLU A 423 -43.67 17.95 6.72
C GLU A 423 -44.95 17.27 7.24
N GLY A 424 -44.85 16.02 7.70
CA GLY A 424 -45.92 15.34 8.43
C GLY A 424 -45.54 13.94 8.93
N THR A 425 -45.04 13.89 10.16
CA THR A 425 -44.93 12.75 11.09
C THR A 425 -46.21 11.92 11.25
N GLY A 426 -46.09 10.61 11.53
CA GLY A 426 -47.23 9.80 12.00
C GLY A 426 -47.01 8.30 12.10
N GLU A 427 -46.34 7.89 13.19
CA GLU A 427 -46.51 6.71 14.04
C GLU A 427 -47.09 5.36 13.54
N CYS A 428 -46.43 4.32 14.06
CA CYS A 428 -46.76 2.90 14.02
C CYS A 428 -48.14 2.58 14.61
N ASN A 429 -48.77 1.50 14.14
CA ASN A 429 -49.57 0.62 14.99
C ASN A 429 -49.60 -0.84 14.48
N ASN A 430 -49.16 -1.73 15.35
CA ASN A 430 -49.36 -3.19 15.30
C ASN A 430 -50.72 -3.54 15.91
N VAL A 431 -51.57 -4.29 15.19
CA VAL A 431 -52.54 -5.29 15.67
C VAL A 431 -52.93 -6.08 14.40
N GLY A 432 -53.07 -7.40 14.29
CA GLY A 432 -53.17 -8.56 15.16
C GLY A 432 -53.75 -9.68 14.26
N ALA A 433 -53.35 -10.92 14.50
CA ALA A 433 -53.59 -12.06 13.62
C ALA A 433 -55.08 -12.47 13.50
N SER A 434 -55.48 -12.96 12.32
CA SER A 434 -56.47 -14.04 12.19
C SER A 434 -56.59 -14.61 10.76
N HIS A 435 -56.38 -15.93 10.66
CA HIS A 435 -56.98 -16.93 9.77
C HIS A 435 -56.71 -16.96 8.24
N ILE A 436 -55.77 -17.85 7.90
CA ILE A 436 -55.90 -19.03 7.01
C ILE A 436 -56.98 -18.93 5.92
N ASN A 437 -56.52 -18.80 4.67
CA ASN A 437 -57.15 -19.44 3.53
C ASN A 437 -56.09 -20.09 2.65
N SER A 438 -56.29 -21.38 2.42
CA SER A 438 -55.40 -22.33 1.76
C SER A 438 -55.52 -22.28 0.23
N GLY A 439 -54.39 -22.18 -0.46
CA GLY A 439 -54.21 -22.63 -1.85
C GLY A 439 -53.25 -21.77 -2.69
N PRO A 440 -52.58 -22.34 -3.71
CA PRO A 440 -51.78 -23.56 -3.71
C PRO A 440 -50.29 -23.26 -3.52
N THR A 441 -49.55 -24.21 -2.95
CA THR A 441 -48.09 -24.24 -2.92
C THR A 441 -47.51 -24.18 -4.34
N LEU A 442 -46.92 -23.04 -4.69
CA LEU A 442 -45.99 -22.92 -5.80
C LEU A 442 -44.72 -23.68 -5.43
N LYS A 443 -44.51 -24.84 -6.05
CA LYS A 443 -43.27 -25.59 -5.96
C LYS A 443 -42.14 -24.73 -6.52
N HIS A 444 -41.08 -24.57 -5.74
CA HIS A 444 -39.75 -24.16 -6.21
C HIS A 444 -39.39 -24.96 -7.47
N GLN A 445 -39.11 -24.26 -8.58
CA GLN A 445 -38.41 -24.82 -9.73
C GLN A 445 -36.99 -24.28 -9.70
N ASP A 446 -36.13 -24.91 -8.90
CA ASP A 446 -34.67 -24.71 -8.90
C ASP A 446 -34.02 -25.51 -10.04
N SER A 447 -34.54 -25.41 -11.27
CA SER A 447 -34.06 -26.28 -12.35
C SER A 447 -33.92 -25.50 -13.64
N ILE A 448 -32.67 -25.39 -14.08
CA ILE A 448 -32.27 -25.03 -15.45
C ILE A 448 -33.15 -25.85 -16.42
N PRO A 449 -33.79 -25.23 -17.44
CA PRO A 449 -34.69 -25.96 -18.34
C PRO A 449 -33.95 -27.09 -19.07
N GLN A 450 -34.48 -28.32 -19.00
CA GLN A 450 -33.86 -29.53 -19.55
C GLN A 450 -33.45 -29.39 -21.02
N HIS A 451 -32.17 -29.68 -21.25
CA HIS A 451 -31.40 -29.55 -22.49
C HIS A 451 -31.78 -30.60 -23.53
N LYS A 452 -32.09 -30.17 -24.77
CA LYS A 452 -32.20 -31.06 -25.93
C LYS A 452 -31.31 -30.68 -27.12
N GLU A 453 -30.58 -29.56 -27.05
CA GLU A 453 -29.70 -29.10 -28.14
C GLU A 453 -28.26 -28.79 -27.71
N PHE A 454 -27.94 -28.82 -26.41
CA PHE A 454 -26.56 -28.75 -25.93
C PHE A 454 -26.04 -30.18 -25.71
N ASP A 455 -24.97 -30.53 -26.41
CA ASP A 455 -24.29 -31.80 -26.21
C ASP A 455 -23.43 -31.68 -24.93
N GLU A 456 -24.01 -32.07 -23.78
CA GLU A 456 -23.29 -32.04 -22.49
C GLU A 456 -21.97 -32.82 -22.52
N GLU A 457 -21.83 -33.79 -23.43
CA GLU A 457 -20.61 -34.56 -23.64
C GLU A 457 -19.57 -33.81 -24.49
N GLU A 458 -19.92 -32.71 -25.16
CA GLU A 458 -18.99 -31.94 -26.00
C GLU A 458 -17.94 -31.20 -25.15
N TRP A 459 -18.35 -30.56 -24.04
CA TRP A 459 -17.40 -29.95 -23.09
C TRP A 459 -16.50 -31.01 -22.43
N ASP A 460 -17.10 -32.11 -21.98
CA ASP A 460 -16.37 -33.20 -21.37
C ASP A 460 -15.37 -33.85 -22.35
N ARG A 461 -15.68 -33.89 -23.65
CA ARG A 461 -14.74 -34.26 -24.70
C ARG A 461 -13.66 -33.21 -24.95
N LEU A 462 -14.00 -31.92 -24.92
CA LEU A 462 -13.08 -30.80 -25.18
C LEU A 462 -11.94 -30.73 -24.16
N TRP A 463 -12.24 -30.68 -22.86
CA TRP A 463 -11.16 -30.64 -21.85
C TRP A 463 -10.47 -32.00 -21.69
N ALA A 464 -11.16 -33.14 -21.93
CA ALA A 464 -10.51 -34.46 -21.96
C ALA A 464 -9.51 -34.60 -23.12
N ASN A 465 -9.70 -33.88 -24.23
CA ASN A 465 -8.73 -33.85 -25.32
C ASN A 465 -7.41 -33.19 -24.91
N VAL A 466 -7.40 -32.27 -23.94
CA VAL A 466 -6.15 -31.72 -23.37
C VAL A 466 -5.32 -32.83 -22.72
N ALA A 467 -5.96 -33.67 -21.90
CA ALA A 467 -5.31 -34.81 -21.26
C ALA A 467 -4.81 -35.84 -22.29
N LYS A 468 -5.58 -36.09 -23.36
CA LYS A 468 -5.14 -36.96 -24.47
C LYS A 468 -3.91 -36.38 -25.19
N CYS A 469 -3.89 -35.08 -25.47
CA CYS A 469 -2.74 -34.43 -26.11
C CYS A 469 -1.51 -34.48 -25.21
N LEU A 470 -1.67 -34.29 -23.89
CA LEU A 470 -0.58 -34.46 -22.93
C LEU A 470 -0.02 -35.90 -22.96
N ASN A 471 -0.89 -36.91 -22.97
CA ASN A 471 -0.47 -38.31 -23.09
C ASN A 471 0.29 -38.59 -24.40
N CYS A 472 -0.10 -37.96 -25.52
CA CYS A 472 0.65 -38.03 -26.78
C CYS A 472 2.05 -37.42 -26.67
N VAL A 473 2.19 -36.30 -25.94
CA VAL A 473 3.50 -35.67 -25.67
C VAL A 473 4.35 -36.59 -24.79
N ILE A 474 3.79 -37.14 -23.71
CA ILE A 474 4.48 -38.09 -22.82
C ILE A 474 4.98 -39.29 -23.62
N ALA A 475 4.10 -39.94 -24.40
CA ALA A 475 4.46 -41.11 -25.19
C ALA A 475 5.54 -40.81 -26.25
N MET A 476 5.52 -39.61 -26.85
CA MET A 476 6.56 -39.19 -27.79
C MET A 476 7.90 -38.96 -27.10
N VAL A 477 7.90 -38.31 -25.93
CA VAL A 477 9.11 -38.11 -25.12
C VAL A 477 9.70 -39.45 -24.68
N ASP A 478 8.89 -40.37 -24.17
CA ASP A 478 9.34 -41.70 -23.75
C ASP A 478 9.97 -42.46 -24.93
N LYS A 479 9.32 -42.43 -26.10
CA LYS A 479 9.88 -43.01 -27.34
C LYS A 479 11.24 -42.42 -27.71
N LEU A 480 11.41 -41.10 -27.63
CA LEU A 480 12.68 -40.44 -27.93
C LEU A 480 13.78 -40.79 -26.91
N LEU A 481 13.42 -40.92 -25.63
CA LEU A 481 14.34 -41.33 -24.57
C LEU A 481 14.76 -42.80 -24.74
N ASP A 482 13.83 -43.68 -25.11
CA ASP A 482 14.12 -45.10 -25.39
C ASP A 482 14.99 -45.27 -26.64
N GLU A 483 14.75 -44.48 -27.70
CA GLU A 483 15.61 -44.44 -28.89
C GLU A 483 17.03 -43.94 -28.60
N ASP A 484 17.21 -43.07 -27.59
CA ASP A 484 18.53 -42.60 -27.14
C ASP A 484 19.28 -43.67 -26.34
N HIS A 485 18.55 -44.40 -25.46
CA HIS A 485 19.12 -45.50 -24.66
C HIS A 485 19.57 -46.65 -25.56
N CYS A 486 18.77 -47.04 -26.57
CA CYS A 486 19.15 -48.08 -27.54
C CYS A 486 20.40 -47.70 -28.38
N LYS A 487 20.65 -46.41 -28.65
CA LYS A 487 21.81 -45.95 -29.45
C LYS A 487 23.10 -45.86 -28.65
N GLN A 488 23.01 -45.72 -27.32
CA GLN A 488 24.18 -45.73 -26.44
C GLN A 488 24.71 -47.16 -26.16
N GLU A 489 23.89 -48.20 -26.35
CA GLU A 489 24.26 -49.60 -26.10
C GLU A 489 24.88 -50.33 -27.32
N THR A 490 24.82 -49.78 -28.54
CA THR A 490 25.40 -50.41 -29.74
C THR A 490 26.88 -50.06 -29.95
N VAL A 491 27.78 -51.03 -29.70
CA VAL A 491 29.18 -51.06 -30.16
C VAL A 491 29.20 -51.22 -31.71
N PRO A 492 30.13 -50.58 -32.46
CA PRO A 492 30.10 -50.64 -33.91
C PRO A 492 30.74 -51.92 -34.45
N GLU A 493 29.97 -52.81 -35.08
CA GLU A 493 30.52 -53.80 -36.00
C GLU A 493 29.62 -54.06 -37.23
N GLN A 494 30.30 -54.06 -38.38
CA GLN A 494 29.95 -54.38 -39.77
C GLN A 494 28.86 -53.59 -40.53
N GLN A 495 29.37 -52.80 -41.49
CA GLN A 495 28.73 -52.47 -42.76
C GLN A 495 28.41 -53.74 -43.58
N LEU A 496 27.18 -53.85 -44.09
CA LEU A 496 26.92 -54.23 -45.48
C LEU A 496 25.50 -53.76 -45.88
N ALA A 497 25.38 -53.29 -47.12
CA ALA A 497 24.27 -52.50 -47.65
C ALA A 497 22.97 -53.28 -47.85
N ASP A 498 21.83 -52.61 -47.67
CA ASP A 498 20.78 -52.61 -48.70
C ASP A 498 19.86 -51.38 -48.62
N VAL A 499 19.52 -50.89 -49.80
CA VAL A 499 18.68 -49.72 -50.07
C VAL A 499 17.22 -50.06 -49.78
N ILE A 500 16.56 -49.32 -48.88
CA ILE A 500 15.16 -48.85 -48.96
C ILE A 500 14.94 -47.84 -47.81
N THR A 501 14.50 -46.63 -48.19
CA THR A 501 14.08 -45.48 -47.34
C THR A 501 15.10 -44.93 -46.34
N SER A 502 15.81 -43.88 -46.77
CA SER A 502 16.43 -42.89 -45.89
C SER A 502 15.36 -42.17 -45.08
N HIS A 503 15.06 -42.65 -43.88
CA HIS A 503 14.58 -41.78 -42.81
C HIS A 503 15.81 -41.32 -42.04
N ASN A 504 16.23 -40.07 -42.27
CA ASN A 504 17.06 -39.36 -41.30
C ASN A 504 16.44 -39.60 -39.90
N PRO A 505 17.22 -39.92 -38.85
CA PRO A 505 16.69 -39.91 -37.49
C PRO A 505 16.29 -38.47 -37.20
N GLY A 506 15.00 -38.18 -37.40
CA GLY A 506 14.45 -36.84 -37.41
C GLY A 506 14.83 -36.12 -36.11
N ASP A 507 15.18 -34.85 -36.24
CA ASP A 507 15.46 -33.96 -35.13
C ASP A 507 14.39 -34.18 -34.03
N TRP A 508 14.79 -34.42 -32.77
CA TRP A 508 13.85 -34.66 -31.66
C TRP A 508 12.81 -33.54 -31.59
N ARG A 509 13.24 -32.32 -31.92
CA ARG A 509 12.38 -31.16 -32.03
C ARG A 509 11.34 -31.30 -33.14
N GLU A 510 11.69 -31.79 -34.33
CA GLU A 510 10.74 -32.00 -35.43
C GLU A 510 9.67 -33.03 -35.10
N GLN A 511 10.01 -34.07 -34.32
CA GLN A 511 9.05 -35.08 -33.87
C GLN A 511 8.14 -34.58 -32.75
N LEU A 512 8.66 -33.77 -31.82
CA LEU A 512 7.90 -33.20 -30.70
C LEU A 512 7.03 -32.00 -31.11
N THR A 513 7.45 -31.21 -32.09
CA THR A 513 6.75 -29.96 -32.46
C THR A 513 5.26 -30.18 -32.76
N PRO A 514 4.83 -31.16 -33.58
CA PRO A 514 3.41 -31.36 -33.89
C PRO A 514 2.56 -31.70 -32.66
N VAL A 515 3.05 -32.57 -31.78
CA VAL A 515 2.30 -32.99 -30.57
C VAL A 515 2.26 -31.88 -29.51
N VAL A 516 3.34 -31.12 -29.37
CA VAL A 516 3.41 -29.96 -28.45
C VAL A 516 2.53 -28.82 -28.96
N SER A 517 2.58 -28.50 -30.26
CA SER A 517 1.71 -27.49 -30.84
C SER A 517 0.23 -27.87 -30.74
N ARG A 518 -0.10 -29.16 -30.90
CA ARG A 518 -1.47 -29.65 -30.70
C ARG A 518 -1.95 -29.49 -29.27
N LEU A 519 -1.10 -29.79 -28.29
CA LEU A 519 -1.40 -29.56 -26.86
C LEU A 519 -1.65 -28.07 -26.60
N GLN A 520 -0.77 -27.18 -27.09
CA GLN A 520 -0.92 -25.73 -26.92
C GLN A 520 -2.22 -25.21 -27.54
N GLU A 521 -2.59 -25.68 -28.73
CA GLU A 521 -3.84 -25.32 -29.39
C GLU A 521 -5.06 -25.80 -28.59
N CYS A 522 -5.05 -27.05 -28.11
CA CYS A 522 -6.14 -27.57 -27.27
C CYS A 522 -6.29 -26.80 -25.95
N VAL A 523 -5.18 -26.47 -25.28
CA VAL A 523 -5.20 -25.66 -24.04
C VAL A 523 -5.81 -24.29 -24.31
N LEU A 524 -5.43 -23.63 -25.41
CA LEU A 524 -5.93 -22.32 -25.78
C LEU A 524 -7.44 -22.32 -26.09
N VAL A 525 -7.93 -23.31 -26.87
CA VAL A 525 -9.36 -23.41 -27.20
C VAL A 525 -10.20 -23.61 -25.93
N VAL A 526 -9.77 -24.51 -25.05
CA VAL A 526 -10.48 -24.81 -23.80
C VAL A 526 -10.44 -23.62 -22.84
N GLU A 527 -9.31 -22.91 -22.81
CA GLU A 527 -9.18 -21.66 -22.05
C GLU A 527 -10.16 -20.60 -22.54
N GLU A 528 -10.21 -20.31 -23.84
CA GLU A 528 -11.10 -19.30 -24.41
C GLU A 528 -12.57 -19.60 -24.10
N GLN A 529 -12.96 -20.88 -24.18
CA GLN A 529 -14.34 -21.29 -23.94
C GLN A 529 -14.74 -21.19 -22.46
N ALA A 530 -13.88 -21.66 -21.55
CA ALA A 530 -14.11 -21.49 -20.11
C ALA A 530 -14.03 -20.01 -19.70
N LYS A 531 -13.13 -19.23 -20.29
CA LYS A 531 -13.04 -17.78 -20.07
C LYS A 531 -14.34 -17.09 -20.45
N ARG A 532 -14.91 -17.36 -21.64
CA ARG A 532 -16.21 -16.81 -22.05
C ARG A 532 -17.33 -17.20 -21.08
N ALA A 533 -17.37 -18.46 -20.65
CA ALA A 533 -18.37 -18.93 -19.69
C ALA A 533 -18.28 -18.20 -18.35
N MET A 534 -17.07 -18.08 -17.78
CA MET A 534 -16.86 -17.36 -16.52
C MET A 534 -17.13 -15.86 -16.67
N THR A 535 -16.74 -15.24 -17.80
CA THR A 535 -17.10 -13.85 -18.09
C THR A 535 -18.61 -13.66 -18.15
N PHE A 536 -19.38 -14.63 -18.65
CA PHE A 536 -20.85 -14.58 -18.64
C PHE A 536 -21.42 -14.63 -17.22
N VAL A 537 -20.84 -15.42 -16.32
CA VAL A 537 -21.18 -15.41 -14.88
C VAL A 537 -20.92 -14.03 -14.28
N LEU A 538 -19.76 -13.43 -14.57
CA LEU A 538 -19.37 -12.12 -14.03
C LEU A 538 -20.16 -10.96 -14.63
N LEU A 539 -20.65 -11.08 -15.87
CA LEU A 539 -21.57 -10.10 -16.46
C LEU A 539 -22.82 -9.93 -15.58
N GLN A 540 -23.37 -11.03 -15.06
CA GLN A 540 -24.54 -10.97 -14.20
C GLN A 540 -24.25 -10.28 -12.88
N GLU A 541 -23.09 -10.57 -12.27
CA GLU A 541 -22.67 -9.88 -11.06
C GLU A 541 -22.54 -8.37 -11.30
N ALA A 542 -21.88 -7.99 -12.39
CA ALA A 542 -21.66 -6.59 -12.75
C ALA A 542 -22.99 -5.87 -13.07
N ALA A 543 -23.96 -6.59 -13.62
CA ALA A 543 -25.29 -6.07 -13.90
C ALA A 543 -26.18 -5.93 -12.66
N CYS A 544 -26.14 -6.90 -11.75
CA CYS A 544 -26.84 -6.82 -10.47
C CYS A 544 -26.18 -5.81 -9.51
N SER A 545 -24.93 -5.44 -9.79
CA SER A 545 -24.27 -4.34 -9.14
C SER A 545 -24.87 -3.02 -9.64
N ILE A 546 -25.83 -2.47 -8.88
CA ILE A 546 -26.33 -1.08 -9.01
C ILE A 546 -25.13 -0.14 -9.29
N PRO A 547 -25.27 1.01 -10.00
CA PRO A 547 -24.20 2.01 -10.16
C PRO A 547 -23.38 2.31 -8.88
N GLN A 548 -24.00 2.11 -7.71
CA GLN A 548 -23.37 2.08 -6.39
C GLN A 548 -22.10 1.22 -6.31
N GLY A 549 -22.07 0.00 -6.86
CA GLY A 549 -20.94 -0.94 -6.73
C GLY A 549 -19.65 -0.40 -7.36
N PHE A 550 -19.77 0.22 -8.52
CA PHE A 550 -18.67 0.88 -9.22
C PHE A 550 -18.14 2.11 -8.47
N LEU A 551 -19.02 2.90 -7.84
CA LEU A 551 -18.61 4.01 -6.97
C LEU A 551 -17.87 3.53 -5.72
N LEU A 552 -18.29 2.40 -5.15
CA LEU A 552 -17.60 1.78 -4.01
C LEU A 552 -16.23 1.24 -4.40
N GLN A 553 -16.13 0.63 -5.59
CA GLN A 553 -14.84 0.22 -6.15
C GLN A 553 -13.91 1.41 -6.32
N GLN A 554 -14.38 2.51 -6.91
CA GLN A 554 -13.58 3.73 -7.04
C GLN A 554 -13.12 4.27 -5.68
N ARG A 555 -14.01 4.29 -4.67
CA ARG A 555 -13.65 4.69 -3.31
C ARG A 555 -12.56 3.78 -2.71
N ARG A 556 -12.68 2.47 -2.89
CA ARG A 556 -11.70 1.48 -2.43
C ARG A 556 -10.36 1.64 -3.14
N ASP A 557 -10.36 1.83 -4.45
CA ASP A 557 -9.16 2.07 -5.28
C ASP A 557 -8.41 3.34 -4.82
N VAL A 558 -9.14 4.41 -4.49
CA VAL A 558 -8.59 5.66 -3.93
C VAL A 558 -7.90 5.42 -2.59
N VAL A 559 -8.60 4.81 -1.63
CA VAL A 559 -8.08 4.60 -0.28
C VAL A 559 -6.90 3.62 -0.31
N PHE A 560 -7.00 2.55 -1.09
CA PHE A 560 -5.93 1.58 -1.27
C PHE A 560 -4.68 2.23 -1.89
N SER A 561 -4.84 3.10 -2.89
CA SER A 561 -3.73 3.82 -3.51
C SER A 561 -2.95 4.69 -2.51
N GLN A 562 -3.67 5.44 -1.67
CA GLN A 562 -3.06 6.22 -0.60
C GLN A 562 -2.32 5.34 0.43
N ALA A 563 -2.92 4.20 0.79
CA ALA A 563 -2.33 3.25 1.74
C ALA A 563 -1.08 2.55 1.17
N LEU A 564 -1.11 2.13 -0.11
CA LEU A 564 0.00 1.44 -0.77
C LEU A 564 1.20 2.37 -0.94
N ALA A 565 0.98 3.63 -1.33
CA ALA A 565 2.04 4.62 -1.44
C ALA A 565 2.76 4.83 -0.09
N ALA A 566 2.00 4.88 1.02
CA ALA A 566 2.58 4.93 2.35
C ALA A 566 3.34 3.64 2.70
N MET A 567 2.76 2.48 2.44
CA MET A 567 3.39 1.18 2.71
C MET A 567 4.71 1.01 1.97
N ALA A 568 4.74 1.31 0.68
CA ALA A 568 5.94 1.25 -0.14
C ALA A 568 7.02 2.23 0.37
N CYS A 569 6.63 3.45 0.74
CA CYS A 569 7.53 4.43 1.37
C CYS A 569 8.19 3.86 2.64
N GLY A 570 7.39 3.27 3.53
CA GLY A 570 7.89 2.66 4.76
C GLY A 570 8.75 1.43 4.52
N PHE A 571 8.37 0.58 3.56
CA PHE A 571 9.13 -0.61 3.20
C PHE A 571 10.50 -0.24 2.65
N VAL A 572 10.57 0.68 1.70
CA VAL A 572 11.84 1.17 1.13
C VAL A 572 12.72 1.77 2.21
N MET A 573 12.16 2.61 3.09
CA MET A 573 12.94 3.21 4.18
C MET A 573 13.49 2.16 5.15
N ARG A 574 12.66 1.17 5.53
CA ARG A 574 13.07 0.10 6.46
C ARG A 574 14.07 -0.85 5.83
N LEU A 575 13.89 -1.19 4.55
CA LEU A 575 14.83 -1.98 3.77
C LEU A 575 16.18 -1.30 3.79
N TYR A 576 16.27 -0.04 3.36
CA TYR A 576 17.53 0.71 3.31
C TYR A 576 18.23 0.83 4.66
N ALA A 577 17.47 0.99 5.74
CA ALA A 577 18.02 1.00 7.10
C ALA A 577 18.56 -0.37 7.55
N GLY A 578 18.02 -1.47 7.01
CA GLY A 578 18.34 -2.84 7.42
C GLY A 578 19.22 -3.63 6.44
N MET A 579 19.61 -3.10 5.29
CA MET A 579 20.32 -3.90 4.25
C MET A 579 21.66 -4.48 4.71
N ARG A 580 22.31 -3.88 5.72
CA ARG A 580 23.57 -4.39 6.29
C ARG A 580 23.37 -5.35 7.46
N ASP A 581 22.14 -5.46 7.97
CA ASP A 581 21.78 -6.29 9.10
C ASP A 581 21.33 -7.67 8.60
N LYS A 582 22.19 -8.67 8.80
CA LYS A 582 21.94 -10.05 8.36
C LYS A 582 20.74 -10.67 9.07
N ASP A 583 20.52 -10.33 10.33
CA ASP A 583 19.42 -10.87 11.13
C ASP A 583 18.08 -10.26 10.68
N PHE A 584 18.07 -8.96 10.37
CA PHE A 584 16.94 -8.32 9.71
C PHE A 584 16.61 -8.97 8.36
N LEU A 585 17.61 -9.18 7.48
CA LEU A 585 17.38 -9.79 6.17
C LEU A 585 16.84 -11.22 6.31
N LYS A 586 17.34 -11.98 7.30
CA LYS A 586 16.83 -13.31 7.63
C LYS A 586 15.37 -13.26 8.07
N GLN A 587 15.00 -12.36 8.97
CA GLN A 587 13.59 -12.13 9.35
C GLN A 587 12.73 -11.77 8.13
N LEU A 588 13.23 -10.87 7.29
CA LEU A 588 12.52 -10.35 6.12
C LEU A 588 12.12 -11.46 5.14
N HIS A 589 13.02 -12.39 4.81
CA HIS A 589 12.71 -13.46 3.85
C HIS A 589 12.11 -14.73 4.46
N LEU A 590 12.25 -14.99 5.78
CA LEU A 590 11.64 -16.16 6.43
C LEU A 590 10.21 -15.91 6.91
N VAL A 591 9.94 -14.70 7.39
CA VAL A 591 8.66 -14.34 8.03
C VAL A 591 8.02 -13.14 7.36
N GLY A 592 8.79 -12.09 7.09
CA GLY A 592 8.28 -10.78 6.66
C GLY A 592 8.22 -9.77 7.81
N LEU A 593 7.66 -8.59 7.55
CA LEU A 593 7.66 -7.47 8.49
C LEU A 593 6.26 -7.14 9.00
N VAL A 594 6.14 -6.69 10.24
CA VAL A 594 4.93 -6.02 10.71
C VAL A 594 4.97 -4.54 10.34
N ALA A 595 3.84 -3.97 9.93
CA ALA A 595 3.68 -2.54 9.69
C ALA A 595 2.58 -1.98 10.59
N GLN A 596 2.96 -1.21 11.60
CA GLN A 596 2.03 -0.70 12.59
C GLN A 596 1.60 0.74 12.26
N PHE A 597 0.33 0.89 11.94
CA PHE A 597 -0.36 2.15 11.75
C PHE A 597 -0.98 2.65 13.04
N GLU A 598 -0.50 3.79 13.52
CA GLU A 598 -1.17 4.57 14.54
C GLU A 598 -2.13 5.56 13.90
N SER A 599 -3.38 5.58 14.36
CA SER A 599 -4.39 6.56 13.97
C SER A 599 -4.88 7.36 15.18
N LEU A 600 -4.95 8.68 15.01
CA LEU A 600 -5.44 9.64 15.99
C LEU A 600 -6.84 10.17 15.65
N LEU A 601 -7.57 9.48 14.77
CA LEU A 601 -8.92 9.86 14.34
C LEU A 601 -9.95 9.65 15.45
N SER A 602 -10.90 10.57 15.56
CA SER A 602 -12.05 10.38 16.45
C SER A 602 -13.13 9.52 15.82
N THR A 603 -13.88 8.78 16.64
CA THR A 603 -15.07 8.03 16.21
C THR A 603 -16.33 8.90 16.15
N TYR A 604 -16.20 10.17 15.76
CA TYR A 604 -17.31 11.12 15.69
C TYR A 604 -17.28 11.96 14.41
N SER A 605 -18.44 12.45 13.98
CA SER A 605 -18.60 13.32 12.82
C SER A 605 -17.96 12.71 11.55
N GLU A 606 -17.22 13.47 10.76
CA GLU A 606 -16.58 12.97 9.52
C GLU A 606 -15.42 12.00 9.78
N GLU A 607 -14.74 12.10 10.94
CA GLU A 607 -13.54 11.28 11.20
C GLU A 607 -13.87 9.80 11.40
N ILE A 608 -15.12 9.47 11.79
CA ILE A 608 -15.56 8.05 11.83
C ILE A 608 -15.58 7.44 10.43
N GLY A 609 -16.03 8.19 9.41
CA GLY A 609 -16.03 7.73 8.02
C GLY A 609 -14.62 7.64 7.44
N MET A 610 -13.71 8.53 7.87
CA MET A 610 -12.28 8.41 7.52
C MET A 610 -11.65 7.16 8.14
N LEU A 611 -12.05 6.80 9.36
CA LEU A 611 -11.57 5.58 10.03
C LEU A 611 -12.12 4.32 9.34
N GLU A 612 -13.39 4.35 8.91
CA GLU A 612 -14.02 3.28 8.11
C GLU A 612 -13.35 3.10 6.73
N ASP A 613 -12.90 4.19 6.08
CA ASP A 613 -12.07 4.10 4.88
C ASP A 613 -10.71 3.47 5.21
N MET A 614 -10.00 4.05 6.19
CA MET A 614 -8.65 3.64 6.59
C MET A 614 -8.57 2.18 7.04
N GLU A 615 -9.57 1.66 7.75
CA GLU A 615 -9.66 0.25 8.16
C GLU A 615 -9.61 -0.68 6.94
N VAL A 616 -10.43 -0.41 5.91
CA VAL A 616 -10.49 -1.23 4.70
C VAL A 616 -9.20 -1.09 3.90
N GLY A 617 -8.75 0.14 3.65
CA GLY A 617 -7.55 0.40 2.86
C GLY A 617 -6.28 -0.23 3.44
N ILE A 618 -6.12 -0.20 4.76
CA ILE A 618 -4.98 -0.84 5.44
C ILE A 618 -5.14 -2.37 5.45
N SER A 619 -6.34 -2.90 5.65
CA SER A 619 -6.59 -4.34 5.58
C SER A 619 -6.26 -4.91 4.20
N ASP A 620 -6.56 -4.17 3.14
CA ASP A 620 -6.29 -4.59 1.76
C ASP A 620 -4.80 -4.67 1.42
N LEU A 621 -3.92 -4.02 2.20
CA LEU A 621 -2.46 -4.15 2.02
C LEU A 621 -1.95 -5.58 2.27
N GLN A 622 -2.75 -6.46 2.90
CA GLN A 622 -2.43 -7.90 3.01
C GLN A 622 -2.34 -8.60 1.65
N ARG A 623 -2.94 -8.00 0.61
CA ARG A 623 -2.90 -8.49 -0.79
C ARG A 623 -1.61 -8.10 -1.52
N VAL A 624 -0.72 -7.35 -0.85
CA VAL A 624 0.50 -6.81 -1.45
C VAL A 624 1.70 -7.65 -1.03
N THR A 625 2.54 -7.97 -2.00
CA THR A 625 3.86 -8.55 -1.76
C THR A 625 4.96 -7.62 -2.27
N PHE A 626 6.13 -7.72 -1.68
CA PHE A 626 7.31 -6.97 -2.11
C PHE A 626 8.33 -7.92 -2.73
N ARG A 627 9.03 -7.48 -3.77
CA ARG A 627 10.16 -8.21 -4.36
C ARG A 627 11.32 -7.25 -4.51
N ILE A 628 12.52 -7.67 -4.13
CA ILE A 628 13.72 -6.88 -4.36
C ILE A 628 14.29 -7.31 -5.71
N THR A 629 14.60 -6.35 -6.57
CA THR A 629 15.08 -6.60 -7.93
C THR A 629 16.43 -5.91 -8.17
N GLU A 630 17.19 -6.42 -9.14
CA GLU A 630 18.41 -5.76 -9.61
C GLU A 630 18.04 -4.61 -10.56
N ALA A 631 18.55 -3.41 -10.31
CA ALA A 631 18.34 -2.28 -11.20
C ALA A 631 19.07 -2.49 -12.53
N LYS A 632 18.45 -2.05 -13.63
CA LYS A 632 19.05 -2.15 -14.99
C LYS A 632 20.31 -1.30 -15.10
N THR A 633 20.25 -0.08 -14.55
CA THR A 633 21.34 0.88 -14.47
C THR A 633 21.36 1.52 -13.08
N ASP A 634 22.42 2.25 -12.76
CA ASP A 634 22.51 3.04 -11.53
C ASP A 634 21.82 4.42 -11.66
N ASP A 635 21.08 4.68 -12.75
CA ASP A 635 20.32 5.91 -12.94
C ASP A 635 19.14 6.01 -11.95
N LEU A 636 18.85 7.22 -11.47
CA LEU A 636 17.82 7.46 -10.45
C LEU A 636 16.40 7.05 -10.89
N SER A 637 16.12 7.01 -12.20
CA SER A 637 14.83 6.55 -12.74
C SER A 637 14.65 5.04 -12.59
N ASP A 638 15.73 4.27 -12.76
CA ASP A 638 15.73 2.81 -12.71
C ASP A 638 15.70 2.29 -11.27
N LEU A 639 15.91 3.19 -10.29
CA LEU A 639 15.83 2.93 -8.86
C LEU A 639 14.46 3.27 -8.24
N GLN A 640 13.45 3.60 -9.07
CA GLN A 640 12.07 3.79 -8.58
C GLN A 640 11.36 2.44 -8.40
N PRO A 641 10.62 2.25 -7.30
CA PRO A 641 9.74 1.10 -7.14
C PRO A 641 8.67 1.00 -8.25
N LEU A 642 8.43 -0.22 -8.69
CA LEU A 642 7.44 -0.56 -9.72
C LEU A 642 6.31 -1.39 -9.14
N VAL A 643 5.07 -1.12 -9.54
CA VAL A 643 3.88 -1.87 -9.14
C VAL A 643 3.42 -2.71 -10.31
N CYS A 644 3.17 -3.99 -10.07
CA CYS A 644 2.63 -4.93 -11.05
C CYS A 644 1.51 -5.77 -10.43
N GLY A 645 0.63 -6.33 -11.27
CA GLY A 645 -0.47 -7.19 -10.83
C GLY A 645 -1.84 -6.55 -11.07
N GLN A 646 -2.82 -6.98 -10.28
CA GLN A 646 -4.24 -6.62 -10.40
C GLN A 646 -4.83 -6.35 -9.00
N ARG A 647 -6.06 -5.84 -8.93
CA ARG A 647 -6.72 -5.47 -7.66
C ARG A 647 -6.73 -6.55 -6.57
N ASP A 648 -6.70 -7.82 -6.93
CA ASP A 648 -6.68 -8.93 -5.97
C ASP A 648 -5.28 -9.27 -5.45
N HIS A 649 -4.24 -8.94 -6.22
CA HIS A 649 -2.85 -9.17 -5.83
C HIS A 649 -1.89 -8.22 -6.54
N PHE A 650 -1.21 -7.37 -5.75
CA PHE A 650 -0.17 -6.49 -6.25
C PHE A 650 1.22 -6.95 -5.76
N THR A 651 2.21 -6.81 -6.63
CA THR A 651 3.63 -6.92 -6.27
C THR A 651 4.30 -5.56 -6.44
N VAL A 652 4.99 -5.10 -5.40
CA VAL A 652 5.85 -3.92 -5.46
C VAL A 652 7.29 -4.37 -5.60
N GLU A 653 7.88 -4.12 -6.76
CA GLU A 653 9.30 -4.36 -7.03
C GLU A 653 10.12 -3.17 -6.55
N VAL A 654 11.15 -3.46 -5.76
CA VAL A 654 12.07 -2.46 -5.21
C VAL A 654 13.45 -2.69 -5.82
N PRO A 655 13.83 -1.95 -6.86
CA PRO A 655 15.13 -2.09 -7.50
C PRO A 655 16.26 -1.55 -6.61
N LEU A 656 17.38 -2.28 -6.59
CA LEU A 656 18.61 -1.88 -5.91
C LEU A 656 19.78 -1.82 -6.91
N PRO A 657 20.77 -0.92 -6.69
CA PRO A 657 21.99 -0.92 -7.47
C PRO A 657 22.69 -2.28 -7.42
N GLN A 658 23.32 -2.65 -8.53
CA GLN A 658 23.89 -3.99 -8.73
C GLN A 658 24.87 -4.38 -7.61
N VAL A 659 25.69 -3.43 -7.15
CA VAL A 659 26.67 -3.65 -6.07
C VAL A 659 25.98 -4.08 -4.78
N VAL A 660 24.89 -3.39 -4.41
CA VAL A 660 24.13 -3.67 -3.19
C VAL A 660 23.33 -4.97 -3.36
N PHE A 661 22.70 -5.17 -4.50
CA PHE A 661 21.91 -6.36 -4.79
C PHE A 661 22.73 -7.65 -4.65
N LYS A 662 23.99 -7.65 -5.09
CA LYS A 662 24.90 -8.80 -4.98
C LYS A 662 25.19 -9.22 -3.53
N THR A 663 25.08 -8.30 -2.57
CA THR A 663 25.31 -8.59 -1.13
C THR A 663 24.14 -9.29 -0.44
N LEU A 664 22.97 -9.35 -1.09
CA LEU A 664 21.76 -9.92 -0.49
C LEU A 664 21.80 -11.46 -0.41
N PRO A 665 21.03 -12.05 0.53
CA PRO A 665 20.78 -13.49 0.58
C PRO A 665 20.25 -14.05 -0.74
N GLN A 666 20.60 -15.31 -1.03
CA GLN A 666 20.27 -15.96 -2.29
C GLN A 666 18.75 -16.05 -2.51
N GLU A 667 17.99 -16.31 -1.46
CA GLU A 667 16.54 -16.40 -1.47
C GLU A 667 15.89 -15.08 -1.93
N ILE A 668 16.46 -13.94 -1.51
CA ILE A 668 15.97 -12.61 -1.92
C ILE A 668 16.35 -12.34 -3.37
N LYS A 669 17.57 -12.69 -3.78
CA LYS A 669 18.06 -12.51 -5.16
C LYS A 669 17.29 -13.36 -6.17
N GLU A 670 16.79 -14.53 -5.76
CA GLU A 670 15.91 -15.40 -6.56
C GLU A 670 14.47 -14.85 -6.68
N GLY A 671 14.19 -13.68 -6.09
CA GLY A 671 12.92 -13.00 -6.23
C GLY A 671 11.83 -13.53 -5.29
N LYS A 672 12.20 -14.13 -4.15
CA LYS A 672 11.24 -14.60 -3.15
C LYS A 672 10.30 -13.46 -2.72
N PRO A 673 8.97 -13.68 -2.71
CA PRO A 673 8.02 -12.66 -2.29
C PRO A 673 8.14 -12.39 -0.78
N LEU A 674 8.29 -11.12 -0.44
CA LEU A 674 8.43 -10.59 0.92
C LEU A 674 7.08 -10.06 1.38
N ARG A 675 6.61 -10.53 2.53
CA ARG A 675 5.30 -10.17 3.08
C ARG A 675 5.40 -9.04 4.10
N VAL A 676 4.38 -8.20 4.13
CA VAL A 676 4.19 -7.18 5.17
C VAL A 676 2.82 -7.38 5.80
N TYR A 677 2.77 -7.38 7.13
CA TYR A 677 1.57 -7.60 7.94
C TYR A 677 1.10 -6.26 8.51
N PRO A 678 0.13 -5.58 7.87
CA PRO A 678 -0.40 -4.33 8.35
C PRO A 678 -1.25 -4.54 9.62
N VAL A 679 -1.01 -3.71 10.64
CA VAL A 679 -1.85 -3.64 11.86
C VAL A 679 -2.21 -2.19 12.17
N LEU A 680 -3.49 -1.92 12.42
CA LEU A 680 -4.04 -0.59 12.71
C LEU A 680 -4.49 -0.49 14.17
N PHE A 681 -3.94 0.48 14.90
CA PHE A 681 -4.42 0.87 16.22
C PHE A 681 -4.91 2.32 16.19
N ASN A 682 -6.13 2.56 16.65
CA ASN A 682 -6.75 3.88 16.68
C ASN A 682 -7.05 4.32 18.12
N VAL A 683 -6.68 5.55 18.47
CA VAL A 683 -7.17 6.25 19.65
C VAL A 683 -7.39 7.72 19.31
N GLY A 684 -8.65 8.15 19.28
CA GLY A 684 -8.96 9.57 19.13
C GLY A 684 -8.44 10.42 20.31
N ILE A 685 -7.83 11.56 20.03
CA ILE A 685 -7.27 12.44 21.09
C ILE A 685 -7.97 13.80 21.20
N ASN A 686 -8.75 14.20 20.19
CA ASN A 686 -9.32 15.54 20.08
C ASN A 686 -10.64 15.71 20.87
N GLU A 687 -11.25 16.89 20.77
CA GLU A 687 -12.54 17.23 21.36
C GLU A 687 -13.68 16.35 20.84
N GLN A 688 -13.66 15.99 19.54
CA GLN A 688 -14.66 15.12 18.93
C GLN A 688 -14.63 13.72 19.55
N GLN A 689 -13.45 13.21 19.93
CA GLN A 689 -13.37 11.96 20.68
C GLN A 689 -14.00 12.09 22.08
N THR A 690 -13.82 13.22 22.76
CA THR A 690 -14.49 13.44 24.05
C THR A 690 -16.02 13.40 23.91
N ILE A 691 -16.54 13.89 22.79
CA ILE A 691 -17.97 13.81 22.46
C ILE A 691 -18.37 12.36 22.19
N ALA A 692 -17.61 11.61 21.39
CA ALA A 692 -17.86 10.19 21.15
C ALA A 692 -17.90 9.37 22.45
N GLU A 693 -16.93 9.54 23.34
CA GLU A 693 -16.87 8.80 24.60
C GLU A 693 -18.02 9.13 25.57
N ARG A 694 -18.64 10.30 25.44
CA ARG A 694 -19.73 10.74 26.33
C ARG A 694 -21.11 10.48 25.75
N PHE A 695 -21.27 10.64 24.43
CA PHE A 695 -22.57 10.72 23.77
C PHE A 695 -22.65 9.93 22.45
N GLY A 696 -21.53 9.43 21.95
CA GLY A 696 -21.46 8.72 20.67
C GLY A 696 -21.09 7.24 20.84
N ASP A 697 -20.64 6.65 19.74
CA ASP A 697 -20.21 5.26 19.68
C ASP A 697 -18.69 5.16 19.48
N ILE A 698 -18.05 4.28 20.25
CA ILE A 698 -16.63 3.97 20.17
C ILE A 698 -16.37 2.51 19.75
N SER A 699 -17.42 1.74 19.47
CA SER A 699 -17.36 0.32 19.12
C SER A 699 -16.45 0.04 17.91
N LEU A 700 -16.46 0.94 16.92
CA LEU A 700 -15.58 0.85 15.75
C LEU A 700 -14.10 0.82 16.17
N GLN A 701 -13.69 1.72 17.07
CA GLN A 701 -12.32 1.78 17.56
C GLN A 701 -11.95 0.53 18.37
N GLU A 702 -12.85 0.08 19.26
CA GLU A 702 -12.65 -1.13 20.07
C GLU A 702 -12.47 -2.37 19.18
N ARG A 703 -13.35 -2.54 18.18
CA ARG A 703 -13.26 -3.63 17.20
C ARG A 703 -11.96 -3.61 16.41
N ILE A 704 -11.57 -2.44 15.89
CA ILE A 704 -10.32 -2.29 15.14
C ILE A 704 -9.13 -2.67 16.02
N ASN A 705 -9.04 -2.13 17.23
CA ASN A 705 -7.91 -2.40 18.13
C ASN A 705 -7.85 -3.88 18.55
N GLN A 706 -8.99 -4.51 18.83
CA GLN A 706 -9.08 -5.93 19.19
C GLN A 706 -8.61 -6.84 18.05
N LYS A 707 -9.17 -6.66 16.84
CA LYS A 707 -8.79 -7.45 15.65
C LYS A 707 -7.29 -7.32 15.34
N ASN A 708 -6.74 -6.13 15.46
CA ASN A 708 -5.34 -5.87 15.14
C ASN A 708 -4.38 -6.34 16.24
N PHE A 709 -4.82 -6.40 17.50
CA PHE A 709 -4.07 -7.07 18.56
C PHE A 709 -3.91 -8.57 18.27
N GLU A 710 -4.99 -9.27 17.90
CA GLU A 710 -4.95 -10.70 17.54
C GLU A 710 -4.02 -10.95 16.35
N THR A 711 -4.06 -10.06 15.34
CA THR A 711 -3.18 -10.14 14.17
C THR A 711 -1.69 -9.96 14.56
N LEU A 712 -1.40 -9.02 15.46
CA LEU A 712 -0.05 -8.75 15.94
C LEU A 712 0.49 -9.92 16.79
N GLU A 713 -0.34 -10.51 17.64
CA GLU A 713 0.00 -11.69 18.43
C GLU A 713 0.29 -12.91 17.55
N ALA A 714 -0.55 -13.14 16.53
CA ALA A 714 -0.32 -14.21 15.56
C ALA A 714 0.99 -14.03 14.77
N TYR A 715 1.32 -12.79 14.38
CA TYR A 715 2.61 -12.47 13.75
C TYR A 715 3.77 -12.77 14.69
N TYR A 716 3.71 -12.31 15.95
CA TYR A 716 4.75 -12.56 16.94
C TYR A 716 5.01 -14.06 17.14
N LYS A 717 3.94 -14.86 17.25
CA LYS A 717 4.04 -16.31 17.35
C LYS A 717 4.81 -16.92 16.17
N SER A 718 4.39 -16.60 14.94
CA SER A 718 5.05 -17.04 13.70
C SER A 718 6.52 -16.63 13.63
N LEU A 719 6.84 -15.41 14.10
CA LEU A 719 8.21 -14.92 14.16
C LEU A 719 9.06 -15.71 15.16
N SER A 720 8.56 -15.90 16.38
CA SER A 720 9.28 -16.61 17.45
C SER A 720 9.56 -18.08 17.13
N GLU A 721 8.73 -18.70 16.28
CA GLU A 721 8.93 -20.08 15.81
C GLU A 721 10.05 -20.20 14.76
N LYS A 722 10.33 -19.13 14.00
CA LYS A 722 11.20 -19.16 12.82
C LYS A 722 12.50 -18.38 12.98
N VAL A 723 12.53 -17.41 13.89
CA VAL A 723 13.65 -16.50 14.09
C VAL A 723 13.98 -16.47 15.59
N PRO A 724 15.23 -16.78 15.97
CA PRO A 724 15.67 -16.66 17.37
C PRO A 724 15.49 -15.23 17.89
N VAL A 725 15.12 -15.07 19.17
CA VAL A 725 14.82 -13.76 19.77
C VAL A 725 16.06 -12.86 19.80
N GLU A 726 17.25 -13.44 19.80
CA GLU A 726 18.55 -12.74 19.75
C GLU A 726 18.77 -11.99 18.43
N CYS A 727 18.05 -12.36 17.36
CA CYS A 727 18.06 -11.69 16.06
C CYS A 727 17.20 -10.41 16.05
N LEU A 728 16.49 -10.11 17.14
CA LEU A 728 15.65 -8.92 17.27
C LEU A 728 16.45 -7.75 17.87
N PRO A 729 16.07 -6.48 17.60
CA PRO A 729 16.80 -5.34 18.09
C PRO A 729 16.84 -5.27 19.62
N CYS A 730 18.03 -5.06 20.18
CA CYS A 730 18.21 -4.88 21.62
C CYS A 730 17.93 -3.42 22.04
N PHE A 731 17.02 -3.26 23.00
CA PHE A 731 16.69 -1.99 23.66
C PHE A 731 17.26 -1.96 25.08
N GLN A 732 17.59 -0.77 25.61
CA GLN A 732 18.06 -0.60 26.99
C GLN A 732 16.97 -1.01 27.99
N THR A 733 15.71 -0.71 27.66
CA THR A 733 14.56 -1.24 28.40
C THR A 733 14.37 -2.73 28.09
N GLN A 734 14.82 -3.59 29.01
CA GLN A 734 14.72 -5.08 28.92
C GLN A 734 13.30 -5.63 29.07
N THR A 735 12.25 -4.86 28.74
CA THR A 735 10.90 -5.41 28.69
C THR A 735 10.79 -6.32 27.48
N ASP A 736 10.57 -7.61 27.75
CA ASP A 736 10.34 -8.62 26.72
C ASP A 736 9.08 -8.30 25.90
N VAL A 737 9.10 -8.65 24.61
CA VAL A 737 7.98 -8.42 23.68
C VAL A 737 6.72 -9.11 24.15
N LYS A 738 6.83 -10.30 24.74
CA LYS A 738 5.69 -11.02 25.31
C LYS A 738 4.99 -10.21 26.40
N GLY A 739 5.75 -9.62 27.33
CA GLY A 739 5.19 -8.77 28.40
C GLY A 739 4.55 -7.49 27.85
N LEU A 740 5.09 -6.94 26.77
CA LEU A 740 4.44 -5.81 26.07
C LEU A 740 3.14 -6.23 25.39
N LEU A 741 3.07 -7.42 24.78
CA LEU A 741 1.83 -7.95 24.19
C LEU A 741 0.75 -8.17 25.25
N GLU A 742 1.10 -8.75 26.40
CA GLU A 742 0.17 -8.90 27.53
C GLU A 742 -0.36 -7.52 28.00
N THR A 743 0.54 -6.54 28.10
CA THR A 743 0.18 -5.16 28.45
C THR A 743 -0.72 -4.51 27.40
N LEU A 744 -0.48 -4.77 26.12
CA LEU A 744 -1.31 -4.26 25.02
C LEU A 744 -2.70 -4.89 25.07
N GLY A 745 -2.78 -6.22 25.20
CA GLY A 745 -4.05 -6.95 25.31
C GLY A 745 -4.90 -6.43 26.47
N GLN A 746 -4.29 -6.22 27.64
CA GLN A 746 -4.96 -5.61 28.78
C GLN A 746 -5.46 -4.19 28.45
N ASN A 747 -4.64 -3.36 27.80
CA ASN A 747 -5.03 -1.99 27.45
C ASN A 747 -6.15 -1.91 26.42
N VAL A 748 -6.21 -2.84 25.48
CA VAL A 748 -7.25 -2.91 24.43
C VAL A 748 -8.61 -3.21 25.03
N VAL A 749 -8.68 -4.10 26.04
CA VAL A 749 -9.95 -4.41 26.73
C VAL A 749 -10.29 -3.44 27.86
N THR A 750 -9.32 -2.67 28.34
CA THR A 750 -9.51 -1.74 29.47
C THR A 750 -10.28 -0.50 29.03
N LYS A 751 -11.42 -0.25 29.70
CA LYS A 751 -12.23 0.96 29.50
C LYS A 751 -11.58 2.17 30.18
N LYS A 752 -10.62 2.79 29.50
CA LYS A 752 -9.95 4.04 29.91
C LYS A 752 -10.19 5.12 28.85
N ARG A 753 -10.60 6.31 29.30
CA ARG A 753 -10.80 7.47 28.40
C ARG A 753 -9.51 7.78 27.65
N LYS A 754 -9.60 7.88 26.33
CA LYS A 754 -8.49 8.17 25.42
C LYS A 754 -7.24 7.38 25.80
N ASN A 755 -7.35 6.05 25.84
CA ASN A 755 -6.27 5.18 26.28
C ASN A 755 -5.09 5.16 25.29
N VAL A 756 -4.31 6.24 25.25
CA VAL A 756 -3.17 6.43 24.34
C VAL A 756 -2.02 5.45 24.59
N GLU A 757 -2.03 4.74 25.72
CA GLU A 757 -1.06 3.67 26.00
C GLU A 757 -1.17 2.52 25.00
N ILE A 758 -2.35 2.27 24.42
CA ILE A 758 -2.52 1.31 23.32
C ILE A 758 -1.54 1.65 22.19
N LEU A 759 -1.47 2.93 21.80
CA LEU A 759 -0.62 3.40 20.71
C LEU A 759 0.87 3.31 21.06
N TRP A 760 1.22 3.71 22.29
CA TRP A 760 2.60 3.68 22.76
C TRP A 760 3.16 2.26 22.85
N VAL A 761 2.37 1.33 23.41
CA VAL A 761 2.77 -0.08 23.56
C VAL A 761 2.83 -0.76 22.19
N ALA A 762 1.84 -0.54 21.31
CA ALA A 762 1.88 -1.09 19.95
C ALA A 762 3.10 -0.57 19.14
N GLY A 763 3.43 0.72 19.27
CA GLY A 763 4.63 1.30 18.66
C GLY A 763 5.92 0.70 19.23
N ALA A 764 6.00 0.50 20.55
CA ALA A 764 7.14 -0.11 21.21
C ALA A 764 7.37 -1.58 20.79
N ILE A 765 6.28 -2.34 20.63
CA ILE A 765 6.31 -3.71 20.09
C ILE A 765 6.81 -3.68 18.65
N CYS A 766 6.23 -2.83 17.79
CA CYS A 766 6.64 -2.70 16.40
C CYS A 766 8.15 -2.46 16.25
N ARG A 767 8.72 -1.57 17.06
CA ARG A 767 10.17 -1.29 17.05
C ARG A 767 11.03 -2.47 17.48
N ARG A 768 10.59 -3.23 18.49
CA ARG A 768 11.26 -4.46 18.94
C ARG A 768 11.13 -5.62 17.95
N LEU A 769 10.20 -5.53 16.99
CA LEU A 769 9.96 -6.55 15.96
C LEU A 769 10.53 -6.18 14.60
N ASN A 770 11.48 -5.24 14.50
CA ASN A 770 12.00 -4.72 13.23
C ASN A 770 10.93 -4.13 12.29
N GLY A 771 9.76 -3.79 12.82
CA GLY A 771 8.60 -3.39 12.05
C GLY A 771 8.68 -1.96 11.49
N ILE A 772 7.71 -1.65 10.64
CA ILE A 772 7.56 -0.35 9.99
C ILE A 772 6.55 0.48 10.80
N ARG A 773 6.95 1.68 11.23
CA ARG A 773 6.17 2.53 12.12
C ARG A 773 5.50 3.67 11.35
N PHE A 774 4.17 3.76 11.42
CA PHE A 774 3.37 4.81 10.77
C PHE A 774 2.56 5.63 11.77
N THR A 775 2.51 6.95 11.59
CA THR A 775 1.67 7.84 12.40
C THR A 775 0.73 8.67 11.53
N SER A 776 -0.56 8.57 11.81
CA SER A 776 -1.63 9.17 11.02
C SER A 776 -2.65 9.93 11.87
N CYS A 777 -3.17 11.00 11.26
CA CYS A 777 -4.38 11.70 11.71
C CYS A 777 -5.12 12.18 10.46
N LYS A 778 -6.16 13.01 10.58
CA LYS A 778 -6.93 13.53 9.41
C LYS A 778 -6.07 14.06 8.25
N SER A 779 -4.92 14.69 8.53
CA SER A 779 -4.08 15.30 7.50
C SER A 779 -2.58 15.18 7.74
N ALA A 780 -2.15 14.38 8.72
CA ALA A 780 -0.74 14.27 9.15
C ALA A 780 0.03 15.58 9.35
N LYS A 781 -0.66 16.62 9.81
CA LYS A 781 -0.06 17.92 10.13
C LYS A 781 0.05 18.12 11.63
N ASP A 782 -1.01 18.57 12.30
CA ASP A 782 -0.92 19.04 13.69
C ASP A 782 -0.86 17.91 14.73
N ARG A 783 -1.90 17.05 14.80
CA ARG A 783 -1.97 15.94 15.79
C ARG A 783 -0.83 14.94 15.62
N THR A 784 -0.48 14.60 14.37
CA THR A 784 0.66 13.75 14.06
C THR A 784 1.97 14.34 14.56
N SER A 785 2.18 15.65 14.46
CA SER A 785 3.38 16.29 15.01
C SER A 785 3.47 16.16 16.53
N MET A 786 2.34 16.20 17.23
CA MET A 786 2.29 15.98 18.67
C MET A 786 2.70 14.54 19.03
N SER A 787 2.23 13.55 18.28
CA SER A 787 2.56 12.14 18.54
C SER A 787 4.01 11.79 18.19
N VAL A 788 4.48 12.21 17.00
CA VAL A 788 5.85 11.94 16.53
C VAL A 788 6.90 12.49 17.50
N THR A 789 6.76 13.76 17.90
CA THR A 789 7.70 14.39 18.83
C THR A 789 7.65 13.76 20.22
N LEU A 790 6.46 13.30 20.65
CA LEU A 790 6.30 12.59 21.92
C LEU A 790 7.00 11.21 21.90
N GLU A 791 6.82 10.44 20.83
CA GLU A 791 7.48 9.15 20.65
C GLU A 791 9.00 9.31 20.59
N GLN A 792 9.50 10.27 19.81
CA GLN A 792 10.93 10.56 19.74
C GLN A 792 11.50 10.95 21.11
N CYS A 793 10.84 11.83 21.86
CA CYS A 793 11.30 12.19 23.21
C CYS A 793 11.23 11.01 24.19
N ALA A 794 10.23 10.13 24.05
CA ALA A 794 10.16 8.89 24.85
C ALA A 794 11.34 7.97 24.55
N LEU A 795 11.71 7.80 23.28
CA LEU A 795 12.91 7.05 22.88
C LEU A 795 14.19 7.67 23.44
N LEU A 796 14.32 9.00 23.41
CA LEU A 796 15.47 9.69 24.01
C LEU A 796 15.57 9.41 25.52
N ARG A 797 14.44 9.37 26.23
CA ARG A 797 14.38 9.06 27.66
C ARG A 797 14.71 7.60 27.94
N ASP A 798 14.05 6.69 27.24
CA ASP A 798 14.05 5.26 27.55
C ASP A 798 15.32 4.57 27.02
N GLU A 799 15.86 5.03 25.89
CA GLU A 799 16.98 4.38 25.18
C GLU A 799 18.28 5.17 25.20
N HIS A 800 18.22 6.47 25.52
CA HIS A 800 19.38 7.36 25.52
C HIS A 800 19.56 8.13 26.82
N GLN A 801 18.85 7.74 27.88
CA GLN A 801 18.99 8.31 29.22
C GLN A 801 18.79 9.83 29.24
N LEU A 802 17.90 10.38 28.41
CA LEU A 802 17.46 11.77 28.54
C LEU A 802 16.87 11.98 29.93
N SER A 803 17.33 13.01 30.62
CA SER A 803 16.87 13.29 31.97
C SER A 803 15.38 13.62 32.00
N LYS A 804 14.67 13.04 32.99
CA LYS A 804 13.23 13.24 33.20
C LYS A 804 12.88 14.71 33.38
N ASP A 805 13.76 15.49 34.01
CA ASP A 805 13.59 16.93 34.22
C ASP A 805 13.68 17.74 32.92
N PHE A 806 14.34 17.18 31.90
CA PHE A 806 14.50 17.80 30.58
C PHE A 806 13.52 17.26 29.54
N PHE A 807 12.73 16.24 29.85
CA PHE A 807 11.79 15.63 28.91
C PHE A 807 10.82 16.64 28.29
N VAL A 808 10.14 17.44 29.13
CA VAL A 808 9.18 18.45 28.66
C VAL A 808 9.89 19.55 27.87
N ARG A 809 11.09 19.95 28.29
CA ARG A 809 11.88 20.97 27.59
C ARG A 809 12.33 20.50 26.20
N ALA A 810 12.76 19.25 26.09
CA ALA A 810 13.12 18.64 24.81
C ALA A 810 11.89 18.55 23.89
N LEU A 811 10.76 18.08 24.43
CA LEU A 811 9.50 17.98 23.70
C LEU A 811 9.02 19.33 23.17
N ASP A 812 9.02 20.36 24.01
CA ASP A 812 8.64 21.72 23.61
C ASP A 812 9.60 22.30 22.57
N CYS A 813 10.91 22.05 22.72
CA CYS A 813 11.93 22.47 21.76
C CYS A 813 11.70 21.84 20.38
N MET A 814 11.51 20.52 20.32
CA MET A 814 11.27 19.79 19.07
C MET A 814 9.94 20.22 18.42
N ARG A 815 8.89 20.49 19.20
CA ARG A 815 7.61 20.98 18.68
C ARG A 815 7.67 22.43 18.17
N ARG A 816 8.48 23.28 18.78
CA ARG A 816 8.60 24.70 18.44
C ARG A 816 9.56 24.98 17.30
N GLU A 817 10.69 24.27 17.25
CA GLU A 817 11.80 24.58 16.34
C GLU A 817 12.16 23.40 15.40
N GLY A 818 11.45 22.27 15.51
CA GLY A 818 11.78 21.04 14.78
C GLY A 818 11.19 20.87 13.40
N CYS A 819 11.49 19.73 12.77
CA CYS A 819 11.10 19.50 11.37
C CYS A 819 9.57 19.53 11.18
N ARG A 820 8.83 19.12 12.22
CA ARG A 820 7.37 19.06 12.17
C ARG A 820 6.69 20.43 12.12
N ILE A 821 7.28 21.50 12.69
CA ILE A 821 6.74 22.86 12.49
C ILE A 821 7.01 23.37 11.07
N GLU A 822 8.11 22.91 10.44
CA GLU A 822 8.39 23.22 9.03
C GLU A 822 7.38 22.51 8.10
N ASN A 823 6.89 21.32 8.44
CA ASN A 823 5.76 20.69 7.72
C ASN A 823 4.50 21.56 7.76
N VAL A 824 4.20 22.16 8.92
CA VAL A 824 3.08 23.11 9.05
C VAL A 824 3.29 24.29 8.11
N GLN A 825 4.50 24.87 8.09
CA GLN A 825 4.82 25.95 7.17
C GLN A 825 4.72 25.54 5.69
N LYS A 826 5.20 24.35 5.31
CA LYS A 826 5.04 23.83 3.94
C LYS A 826 3.55 23.72 3.54
N ASN A 827 2.68 23.41 4.51
CA ASN A 827 1.24 23.24 4.28
C ASN A 827 0.43 24.53 4.22
N ILE A 828 0.68 25.46 5.15
CA ILE A 828 -0.16 26.66 5.35
C ILE A 828 0.64 27.96 5.39
N ARG A 829 1.92 27.93 5.01
CA ARG A 829 2.85 29.07 4.99
C ARG A 829 3.06 29.79 6.33
N CYS A 830 2.64 29.16 7.43
CA CYS A 830 2.72 29.69 8.78
C CYS A 830 3.26 28.63 9.75
N ARG A 831 4.12 29.03 10.68
CA ARG A 831 4.66 28.19 11.77
C ARG A 831 3.75 28.20 12.99
N LYS A 832 2.47 27.88 12.81
CA LYS A 832 1.48 27.76 13.90
C LYS A 832 0.58 26.54 13.70
N TYR A 833 0.51 25.68 14.71
CA TYR A 833 -0.44 24.56 14.74
C TYR A 833 -1.87 25.08 14.79
N ALA A 834 -2.75 24.48 13.97
CA ALA A 834 -4.14 24.92 13.83
C ALA A 834 -5.05 24.38 14.95
N PHE A 835 -4.74 24.74 16.20
CA PHE A 835 -5.54 24.42 17.37
C PHE A 835 -6.03 25.69 18.07
N ASN A 836 -7.25 25.65 18.60
CA ASN A 836 -7.73 26.66 19.55
C ASN A 836 -7.61 26.16 21.01
N MET A 837 -7.63 27.10 21.96
CA MET A 837 -7.43 26.79 23.39
C MET A 837 -8.47 25.80 23.94
N LEU A 838 -9.73 25.95 23.54
CA LEU A 838 -10.82 25.07 23.99
C LEU A 838 -10.63 23.63 23.50
N GLN A 839 -10.17 23.45 22.24
CA GLN A 839 -9.84 22.14 21.69
C GLN A 839 -8.70 21.49 22.50
N LEU A 840 -7.66 22.24 22.83
CA LEU A 840 -6.51 21.72 23.57
C LEU A 840 -6.87 21.28 25.00
N MET A 841 -7.91 21.85 25.62
CA MET A 841 -8.40 21.37 26.91
C MET A 841 -8.88 19.92 26.86
N ALA A 842 -9.37 19.46 25.70
CA ALA A 842 -9.78 18.08 25.50
C ALA A 842 -8.61 17.12 25.24
N PHE A 843 -7.43 17.62 24.86
CA PHE A 843 -6.27 16.78 24.55
C PHE A 843 -5.63 16.22 25.84
N PRO A 844 -5.08 14.98 25.79
CA PRO A 844 -4.16 14.51 26.81
C PRO A 844 -2.99 15.49 26.97
N LYS A 845 -2.53 15.73 28.21
CA LYS A 845 -1.54 16.78 28.51
C LYS A 845 -0.25 16.65 27.68
N SER A 846 0.24 15.43 27.49
CA SER A 846 1.46 15.13 26.71
C SER A 846 1.32 15.45 25.21
N TYR A 847 0.11 15.56 24.68
CA TYR A 847 -0.18 15.86 23.28
C TYR A 847 -0.46 17.35 23.01
N ARG A 848 -0.28 18.23 24.00
CA ARG A 848 -0.52 19.67 23.82
C ARG A 848 0.73 20.38 23.27
N PRO A 849 0.61 21.24 22.26
CA PRO A 849 1.72 22.05 21.78
C PRO A 849 2.13 23.09 22.83
N PRO A 850 3.40 23.56 22.83
CA PRO A 850 3.84 24.62 23.72
C PRO A 850 3.14 25.95 23.40
N GLU A 851 2.98 26.80 24.40
CA GLU A 851 2.40 28.13 24.24
C GLU A 851 3.13 28.97 23.17
N GLY A 852 2.37 29.79 22.45
CA GLY A 852 2.85 30.61 21.34
C GLY A 852 3.06 29.86 20.01
N THR A 853 2.84 28.54 19.97
CA THR A 853 3.01 27.74 18.73
C THR A 853 1.70 27.30 18.08
N TYR A 854 0.55 27.71 18.63
CA TYR A 854 -0.78 27.36 18.12
C TYR A 854 -1.70 28.59 18.08
N GLY A 855 -2.74 28.54 17.25
CA GLY A 855 -3.76 29.60 17.17
C GLY A 855 -4.62 29.50 15.92
N LYS A 856 -5.58 30.44 15.79
CA LYS A 856 -6.27 30.64 14.50
C LYS A 856 -5.25 31.09 13.47
N VAL A 857 -5.20 30.39 12.34
CA VAL A 857 -4.47 30.82 11.17
C VAL A 857 -5.54 31.30 10.19
N ASP A 858 -5.55 32.59 9.89
CA ASP A 858 -6.38 33.10 8.79
C ASP A 858 -5.87 32.40 7.52
N SER A 859 -6.73 31.51 7.00
CA SER A 859 -6.39 30.56 5.93
C SER A 859 -6.76 31.12 4.58
#